data_AF-A0A8J8FN78-F1
#
_entry.id   AF-A0A8J8FN78-F1
#
_cell.length_a   1.000
_cell.length_b   1.000
_cell.length_c   1.000
_cell.angle_alpha   90.00
_cell.angle_beta   90.00
_cell.angle_gamma   90.00
#
_symmetry.space_group_name_H-M   'P 1'
#
loop_
_entity.id
_entity.type
_entity.pdbx_description
1 polymer ?
#
loop_
_entity_poly.entity_id
_entity_poly.type
_entity_poly.pdbx_seq_one_letter_code
_entity_poly.pdbx_strand_id
1 'polypeptide(L)'
;MSSNYFSRINSTSASNTGTGLDQIVDTIGTDFGLSGRISDKDIAGGSEAANAMNAIIVEAVNATGVASNGIFSVSDVRAINAYIRANHKEEWSELHGDDENGEETGFHLVQNDGATSRYRGDNLANTVADGIYHLGFQIQGNRLLNEDGNANATLTQAAEWLTQFYTDRSTTQSGLDRATDMIMADRGLDRRISDQDIADGADAANGMSTIIKEAIESQGLANDGVINVADIRQINSYIRDNYQDEWVILHGDDENGEETGFHLVQNDGANTRMFGQNFVNTVADGIFHLGFQIQGNNILNEDGDANATLTDLADWVNYFYVDQGTTNTGLDELVQAIKSDEGLSRNTNAGDINGGAEAANGLNALLVKAIKATGAATDNLIDIEDVKAINQYLQENHKQEWKDLHGDDERDEETGFHLVQNDGSNIKYRGDNLVNTVIDGLYHLGFKIKGDNVLNEDGNNNANLGDLATWLNNFYLNEESTFGSQKSDRITGLNHDDKIWARDGNDLVIAGDGDDFADGGNGNDRLIGGNGNDTLIGAAGNDRLEGGNGNDVLDAGDGNDLLIAGTGNDKLDAGAGNDRLIGGDGNDELTASSGNNRLEGQDGNDSLVSGAGKDLLIGGKGDDKLDSGAGNDRLIGGDGNDELVTSAGNNRLEGGNGDDTLTSGAGKDLLIGGRGDDKLDSGAGNDRLYGGDGDDELVTSAGNNRLEGGNGDDTLTSGAGKDLLIGGNGEDKLDSGAGDDRLYGGNNNDILLGKDGNDRLEGGNGNDILVGGAGNDFIIGGSDEDTLVDGAGADRMYGGSGNDKLYSWNDNANDQLDGGAGADEFLFLASGQGIGTDKIRGFSSNQGDKLIIGGENVEFNLIQLRGNHTRVELSANNQSMGSIDVYGQLTAADIQLDEDAFANITSDSWAEIA
;
A
#
# COMPACT_ATOMS: atom_id res chain seq x y z
N MET A 1 -29.36 -11.63 -30.33
CA MET A 1 -29.13 -11.12 -28.96
C MET A 1 -28.27 -12.16 -28.30
N SER A 2 -27.23 -11.71 -27.61
CA SER A 2 -26.22 -12.50 -26.91
C SER A 2 -26.85 -13.42 -25.87
N SER A 3 -26.11 -14.47 -25.50
CA SER A 3 -26.32 -15.25 -24.28
C SER A 3 -26.68 -14.32 -23.12
N ASN A 4 -27.93 -14.36 -22.69
CA ASN A 4 -28.33 -13.85 -21.40
C ASN A 4 -28.40 -15.05 -20.45
N TYR A 5 -27.22 -15.56 -20.10
CA TYR A 5 -26.93 -16.05 -18.77
C TYR A 5 -25.60 -15.41 -18.35
N PHE A 6 -25.59 -15.02 -17.08
CA PHE A 6 -24.77 -13.97 -16.50
C PHE A 6 -23.28 -14.28 -16.46
N SER A 7 -22.48 -13.21 -16.48
CA SER A 7 -21.06 -13.21 -16.14
C SER A 7 -20.79 -11.86 -15.47
N ARG A 8 -20.28 -11.87 -14.23
CA ARG A 8 -19.70 -10.67 -13.57
C ARG A 8 -18.47 -10.14 -14.31
N ILE A 9 -17.96 -10.89 -15.28
CA ILE A 9 -16.87 -10.45 -16.14
C ILE A 9 -17.43 -9.66 -17.31
N ASN A 10 -17.05 -8.40 -17.38
CA ASN A 10 -17.15 -7.53 -18.55
C ASN A 10 -16.40 -8.15 -19.76
N SER A 11 -16.97 -9.14 -20.44
CA SER A 11 -16.71 -9.48 -21.85
C SER A 11 -15.24 -9.63 -22.35
N THR A 12 -14.26 -9.98 -21.51
CA THR A 12 -12.89 -10.25 -22.00
C THR A 12 -12.52 -11.74 -22.06
N SER A 13 -13.14 -12.60 -21.24
CA SER A 13 -12.91 -14.05 -21.25
C SER A 13 -14.17 -14.81 -21.65
N ALA A 14 -14.69 -14.56 -22.86
CA ALA A 14 -15.78 -15.38 -23.40
C ALA A 14 -15.33 -16.84 -23.46
N SER A 15 -16.03 -17.72 -22.74
CA SER A 15 -15.95 -19.18 -22.90
C SER A 15 -16.18 -19.50 -24.38
N ASN A 16 -15.22 -20.18 -25.01
CA ASN A 16 -15.13 -20.23 -26.47
C ASN A 16 -14.72 -21.59 -27.03
N THR A 17 -14.75 -22.64 -26.20
CA THR A 17 -14.41 -23.97 -26.68
C THR A 17 -15.51 -24.54 -27.57
N GLY A 18 -16.75 -24.05 -27.41
CA GLY A 18 -17.91 -24.53 -28.16
C GLY A 18 -18.30 -25.95 -27.75
N THR A 19 -17.96 -26.31 -26.51
CA THR A 19 -18.23 -27.61 -25.89
C THR A 19 -18.87 -27.39 -24.52
N GLY A 20 -19.37 -28.45 -23.89
CA GLY A 20 -20.00 -28.32 -22.57
C GLY A 20 -19.04 -27.83 -21.48
N LEU A 21 -17.73 -27.75 -21.76
CA LEU A 21 -16.70 -27.44 -20.77
C LEU A 21 -16.79 -25.97 -20.40
N ASP A 22 -17.35 -25.17 -21.31
CA ASP A 22 -17.71 -23.78 -21.11
C ASP A 22 -18.63 -23.63 -19.87
N GLN A 23 -19.46 -24.64 -19.53
CA GLN A 23 -20.29 -24.63 -18.32
C GLN A 23 -19.46 -24.57 -17.03
N ILE A 24 -18.26 -25.18 -16.98
CA ILE A 24 -17.39 -25.11 -15.80
C ILE A 24 -16.90 -23.68 -15.61
N VAL A 25 -16.48 -23.03 -16.70
CA VAL A 25 -15.98 -21.64 -16.70
C VAL A 25 -17.10 -20.68 -16.31
N ASP A 26 -18.27 -20.83 -16.93
CA ASP A 26 -19.44 -19.98 -16.66
C ASP A 26 -19.91 -20.14 -15.20
N THR A 27 -19.85 -21.36 -14.66
CA THR A 27 -20.21 -21.62 -13.26
C THR A 27 -19.20 -21.02 -12.29
N ILE A 28 -17.89 -21.07 -12.59
CA ILE A 28 -16.86 -20.41 -11.76
C ILE A 28 -17.08 -18.90 -11.75
N GLY A 29 -17.29 -18.30 -12.93
CA GLY A 29 -17.53 -16.86 -13.07
C GLY A 29 -18.84 -16.35 -12.43
N THR A 30 -19.73 -17.25 -12.02
CA THR A 30 -21.03 -16.92 -11.40
C THR A 30 -21.22 -17.56 -10.03
N ASP A 31 -20.20 -18.20 -9.46
CA ASP A 31 -20.32 -18.88 -8.17
C ASP A 31 -20.35 -17.85 -7.03
N PHE A 32 -21.53 -17.67 -6.42
CA PHE A 32 -21.73 -16.77 -5.28
C PHE A 32 -20.80 -17.06 -4.08
N GLY A 33 -20.35 -18.31 -3.94
CA GLY A 33 -19.36 -18.69 -2.93
C GLY A 33 -18.01 -18.03 -3.18
N LEU A 34 -17.55 -18.03 -4.43
CA LEU A 34 -16.31 -17.37 -4.85
C LEU A 34 -16.46 -15.85 -4.84
N SER A 35 -17.55 -15.33 -5.43
CA SER A 35 -17.85 -13.89 -5.49
C SER A 35 -18.02 -13.21 -4.12
N GLY A 36 -18.15 -13.97 -3.04
CA GLY A 36 -18.19 -13.46 -1.68
C GLY A 36 -16.92 -13.72 -0.87
N ARG A 37 -15.83 -14.19 -1.51
CA ARG A 37 -14.61 -14.68 -0.84
C ARG A 37 -13.29 -14.29 -1.51
N ILE A 38 -13.25 -14.18 -2.84
CA ILE A 38 -12.04 -13.85 -3.62
C ILE A 38 -12.34 -12.74 -4.64
N SER A 39 -11.29 -12.11 -5.17
CA SER A 39 -11.43 -10.96 -6.07
C SER A 39 -12.02 -11.33 -7.43
N ASP A 40 -12.73 -10.41 -8.09
CA ASP A 40 -13.20 -10.59 -9.47
C ASP A 40 -12.03 -10.84 -10.44
N LYS A 41 -10.83 -10.33 -10.12
CA LYS A 41 -9.61 -10.57 -10.88
C LYS A 41 -9.16 -12.03 -10.75
N ASP A 42 -9.23 -12.64 -9.57
CA ASP A 42 -8.85 -14.03 -9.35
C ASP A 42 -9.90 -14.99 -9.91
N ILE A 43 -11.19 -14.65 -9.77
CA ILE A 43 -12.28 -15.36 -10.45
C ILE A 43 -12.06 -15.31 -11.97
N ALA A 44 -11.73 -14.14 -12.52
CA ALA A 44 -11.43 -14.01 -13.94
C ALA A 44 -10.15 -14.78 -14.33
N GLY A 45 -9.09 -14.72 -13.53
CA GLY A 45 -7.83 -15.42 -13.78
C GLY A 45 -7.99 -16.94 -13.75
N GLY A 46 -8.67 -17.48 -12.74
CA GLY A 46 -9.01 -18.89 -12.65
C GLY A 46 -9.98 -19.34 -13.74
N SER A 47 -10.93 -18.49 -14.14
CA SER A 47 -11.82 -18.75 -15.29
C SER A 47 -11.05 -18.77 -16.61
N GLU A 48 -10.11 -17.85 -16.81
CA GLU A 48 -9.23 -17.80 -17.98
C GLU A 48 -8.35 -19.05 -18.06
N ALA A 49 -7.77 -19.47 -16.93
CA ALA A 49 -6.98 -20.68 -16.82
C ALA A 49 -7.82 -21.93 -17.15
N ALA A 50 -8.99 -22.08 -16.53
CA ALA A 50 -9.92 -23.17 -16.81
C ALA A 50 -10.32 -23.22 -18.30
N ASN A 51 -10.63 -22.06 -18.90
CA ASN A 51 -10.99 -21.96 -20.31
C ASN A 51 -9.83 -22.38 -21.23
N ALA A 52 -8.60 -21.97 -20.93
CA ALA A 52 -7.41 -22.38 -21.69
C ALA A 52 -7.15 -23.89 -21.59
N MET A 53 -7.29 -24.47 -20.39
CA MET A 53 -7.18 -25.92 -20.19
C MET A 53 -8.28 -26.68 -20.95
N ASN A 54 -9.51 -26.17 -20.94
CA ASN A 54 -10.62 -26.73 -21.72
C ASN A 54 -10.29 -26.76 -23.23
N ALA A 55 -9.72 -25.67 -23.77
CA ALA A 55 -9.31 -25.61 -25.18
C ALA A 55 -8.27 -26.69 -25.53
N ILE A 56 -7.30 -26.95 -24.64
CA ILE A 56 -6.31 -28.01 -24.83
C ILE A 56 -6.95 -29.42 -24.76
N ILE A 57 -7.95 -29.63 -23.90
CA ILE A 57 -8.73 -30.88 -23.89
C ILE A 57 -9.41 -31.09 -25.25
N VAL A 58 -10.07 -30.07 -25.79
CA VAL A 58 -10.73 -30.12 -27.11
C VAL A 58 -9.73 -30.43 -28.21
N GLU A 59 -8.54 -29.82 -28.19
CA GLU A 59 -7.47 -30.16 -29.11
C GLU A 59 -7.08 -31.65 -29.01
N ALA A 60 -6.85 -32.15 -27.80
CA ALA A 60 -6.44 -33.53 -27.55
C ALA A 60 -7.49 -34.54 -28.02
N VAL A 61 -8.78 -34.26 -27.80
CA VAL A 61 -9.88 -35.11 -28.29
C VAL A 61 -9.91 -35.13 -29.82
N ASN A 62 -9.82 -33.97 -30.47
CA ASN A 62 -9.79 -33.87 -31.93
C ASN A 62 -8.58 -34.58 -32.54
N ALA A 63 -7.40 -34.46 -31.93
CA ALA A 63 -6.16 -35.05 -32.43
C ALA A 63 -6.13 -36.59 -32.27
N THR A 64 -6.74 -37.11 -31.20
CA THR A 64 -6.77 -38.55 -30.92
C THR A 64 -7.98 -39.26 -31.54
N GLY A 65 -9.04 -38.52 -31.86
CA GLY A 65 -10.29 -39.04 -32.44
C GLY A 65 -11.10 -39.90 -31.47
N VAL A 66 -10.84 -39.76 -30.17
CA VAL A 66 -11.54 -40.48 -29.10
C VAL A 66 -12.94 -39.92 -28.85
N ALA A 67 -13.79 -40.66 -28.14
CA ALA A 67 -15.13 -40.22 -27.74
C ALA A 67 -16.02 -39.72 -28.90
N SER A 68 -15.86 -40.25 -30.13
CA SER A 68 -16.65 -39.85 -31.31
C SER A 68 -18.17 -40.05 -31.20
N ASN A 69 -18.61 -40.83 -30.20
CA ASN A 69 -20.00 -41.06 -29.81
C ASN A 69 -20.46 -40.17 -28.64
N GLY A 70 -19.66 -39.18 -28.23
CA GLY A 70 -19.95 -38.28 -27.11
C GLY A 70 -19.74 -38.90 -25.72
N ILE A 71 -19.13 -40.08 -25.62
CA ILE A 71 -18.88 -40.79 -24.36
C ILE A 71 -17.40 -41.09 -24.20
N PHE A 72 -16.86 -40.75 -23.05
CA PHE A 72 -15.48 -41.00 -22.70
C PHE A 72 -15.35 -42.29 -21.90
N SER A 73 -14.42 -43.14 -22.32
CA SER A 73 -14.00 -44.33 -21.59
C SER A 73 -12.67 -44.10 -20.87
N VAL A 74 -12.32 -44.99 -19.93
CA VAL A 74 -10.98 -44.99 -19.30
C VAL A 74 -9.84 -45.03 -20.34
N SER A 75 -10.05 -45.69 -21.49
CA SER A 75 -9.08 -45.66 -22.60
C SER A 75 -8.94 -44.30 -23.25
N ASP A 76 -10.04 -43.55 -23.39
CA ASP A 76 -10.06 -42.23 -24.00
C ASP A 76 -9.35 -41.22 -23.09
N VAL A 77 -9.65 -41.24 -21.78
CA VAL A 77 -8.94 -40.45 -20.76
C VAL A 77 -7.43 -40.69 -20.80
N ARG A 78 -7.01 -41.96 -20.94
CA ARG A 78 -5.57 -42.30 -21.07
C ARG A 78 -4.95 -41.74 -22.35
N ALA A 79 -5.68 -41.74 -23.46
CA ALA A 79 -5.20 -41.21 -24.73
C ALA A 79 -5.06 -39.67 -24.69
N ILE A 80 -6.05 -38.98 -24.12
CA ILE A 80 -6.03 -37.53 -23.90
C ILE A 80 -4.88 -37.14 -22.97
N ASN A 81 -4.76 -37.81 -21.82
CA ASN A 81 -3.68 -37.58 -20.88
C ASN A 81 -2.30 -37.78 -21.51
N ALA A 82 -2.14 -38.80 -22.35
CA ALA A 82 -0.89 -39.04 -23.08
C ALA A 82 -0.59 -37.95 -24.11
N TYR A 83 -1.62 -37.42 -24.78
CA TYR A 83 -1.48 -36.30 -25.71
C TYR A 83 -1.05 -35.01 -25.00
N ILE A 84 -1.74 -34.62 -23.92
CA ILE A 84 -1.43 -33.41 -23.14
C ILE A 84 0.01 -33.49 -22.61
N ARG A 85 0.42 -34.64 -22.05
CA ARG A 85 1.80 -34.87 -21.59
C ARG A 85 2.86 -34.78 -22.68
N ALA A 86 2.51 -35.12 -23.91
CA ALA A 86 3.46 -35.13 -25.02
C ALA A 86 3.59 -33.76 -25.69
N ASN A 87 2.53 -32.93 -25.66
CA ASN A 87 2.44 -31.72 -26.47
C ASN A 87 2.26 -30.42 -25.66
N HIS A 88 1.65 -30.46 -24.47
CA HIS A 88 1.29 -29.28 -23.66
C HIS A 88 1.75 -29.35 -22.21
N LYS A 89 2.73 -30.19 -21.86
CA LYS A 89 3.08 -30.46 -20.46
C LYS A 89 3.42 -29.18 -19.65
N GLU A 90 4.24 -28.29 -20.23
CA GLU A 90 4.69 -27.05 -19.57
C GLU A 90 3.52 -26.05 -19.43
N GLU A 91 2.88 -25.71 -20.55
CA GLU A 91 1.68 -24.86 -20.61
C GLU A 91 0.56 -25.33 -19.68
N TRP A 92 0.28 -26.64 -19.66
CA TRP A 92 -0.75 -27.21 -18.80
C TRP A 92 -0.42 -27.07 -17.31
N SER A 93 0.86 -27.17 -16.94
CA SER A 93 1.27 -27.01 -15.53
C SER A 93 1.16 -25.55 -15.08
N GLU A 94 1.50 -24.60 -15.95
CA GLU A 94 1.33 -23.15 -15.69
C GLU A 94 -0.15 -22.77 -15.56
N LEU A 95 -1.01 -23.32 -16.43
CA LEU A 95 -2.45 -23.08 -16.37
C LEU A 95 -3.11 -23.75 -15.15
N HIS A 96 -2.66 -24.94 -14.75
CA HIS A 96 -3.13 -25.58 -13.52
C HIS A 96 -2.79 -24.71 -12.30
N GLY A 97 -1.58 -24.16 -12.28
CA GLY A 97 -1.14 -23.23 -11.25
C GLY A 97 -0.28 -23.87 -10.16
N ASP A 98 0.25 -23.00 -9.30
CA ASP A 98 1.02 -23.33 -8.10
C ASP A 98 0.29 -22.78 -6.87
N ASP A 99 0.38 -23.49 -5.75
CA ASP A 99 -0.10 -23.09 -4.41
C ASP A 99 1.02 -23.07 -3.36
N GLU A 100 2.29 -23.25 -3.78
CA GLU A 100 3.44 -23.18 -2.87
C GLU A 100 3.75 -21.74 -2.43
N ASN A 101 4.01 -21.56 -1.13
CA ASN A 101 4.44 -20.29 -0.50
C ASN A 101 3.38 -19.18 -0.38
N GLY A 102 2.09 -19.48 -0.64
CA GLY A 102 0.97 -18.58 -0.36
C GLY A 102 0.60 -17.62 -1.48
N GLU A 103 1.21 -17.74 -2.67
CA GLU A 103 0.73 -17.11 -3.91
C GLU A 103 0.03 -18.18 -4.76
N GLU A 104 -1.25 -17.98 -5.05
CA GLU A 104 -2.00 -18.85 -5.96
C GLU A 104 -1.90 -18.31 -7.39
N THR A 105 -1.77 -19.22 -8.36
CA THR A 105 -1.73 -18.88 -9.79
C THR A 105 -2.60 -19.85 -10.60
N GLY A 106 -2.89 -19.53 -11.86
CA GLY A 106 -3.62 -20.44 -12.75
C GLY A 106 -5.02 -20.79 -12.23
N PHE A 107 -5.40 -22.07 -12.30
CA PHE A 107 -6.69 -22.55 -11.81
C PHE A 107 -6.78 -22.56 -10.28
N HIS A 108 -5.66 -22.60 -9.56
CA HIS A 108 -5.66 -22.56 -8.09
C HIS A 108 -6.25 -21.27 -7.51
N LEU A 109 -6.28 -20.17 -8.28
CA LEU A 109 -6.94 -18.90 -7.90
C LEU A 109 -8.41 -19.02 -7.49
N VAL A 110 -9.08 -20.12 -7.86
CA VAL A 110 -10.49 -20.37 -7.53
C VAL A 110 -10.71 -21.69 -6.81
N GLN A 111 -9.63 -22.43 -6.51
CA GLN A 111 -9.69 -23.77 -5.96
C GLN A 111 -9.50 -23.74 -4.44
N ASN A 112 -10.51 -24.25 -3.73
CA ASN A 112 -10.61 -24.23 -2.26
C ASN A 112 -11.03 -22.88 -1.66
N ASP A 113 -11.38 -21.91 -2.49
CA ASP A 113 -11.77 -20.56 -2.06
C ASP A 113 -13.26 -20.37 -1.81
N GLY A 114 -13.94 -21.48 -1.52
CA GLY A 114 -15.32 -21.47 -1.07
C GLY A 114 -16.38 -21.43 -2.17
N ALA A 115 -16.04 -21.88 -3.37
CA ALA A 115 -17.02 -22.26 -4.39
C ALA A 115 -18.13 -23.13 -3.79
N THR A 116 -19.38 -22.88 -4.18
CA THR A 116 -20.57 -23.53 -3.61
C THR A 116 -21.30 -24.44 -4.59
N SER A 117 -21.07 -24.25 -5.89
CA SER A 117 -21.66 -25.03 -6.96
C SER A 117 -21.26 -26.50 -6.89
N ARG A 118 -22.20 -27.39 -7.25
CA ARG A 118 -22.02 -28.83 -7.12
C ARG A 118 -22.45 -29.60 -8.36
N TYR A 119 -21.71 -30.65 -8.69
CA TYR A 119 -22.11 -31.64 -9.68
C TYR A 119 -22.19 -33.03 -9.04
N ARG A 120 -23.34 -33.71 -9.16
CA ARG A 120 -23.66 -34.98 -8.46
C ARG A 120 -23.28 -34.98 -6.96
N GLY A 121 -23.21 -33.78 -6.38
CA GLY A 121 -22.91 -33.53 -4.97
C GLY A 121 -21.50 -33.23 -4.57
N ASP A 122 -20.56 -33.42 -5.48
CA ASP A 122 -19.18 -33.01 -5.31
C ASP A 122 -19.07 -31.53 -5.67
N ASN A 123 -18.10 -30.84 -5.06
CA ASN A 123 -17.86 -29.43 -5.37
C ASN A 123 -17.37 -29.30 -6.82
N LEU A 124 -17.96 -28.40 -7.60
CA LEU A 124 -17.65 -28.29 -9.01
C LEU A 124 -16.19 -27.86 -9.22
N ALA A 125 -15.75 -26.77 -8.59
CA ALA A 125 -14.37 -26.29 -8.72
C ALA A 125 -13.36 -27.24 -8.03
N ASN A 126 -13.60 -27.55 -6.75
CA ASN A 126 -12.62 -28.19 -5.87
C ASN A 126 -12.51 -29.72 -6.04
N THR A 127 -13.36 -30.35 -6.85
CA THR A 127 -13.35 -31.81 -7.00
C THR A 127 -13.52 -32.24 -8.45
N VAL A 128 -14.51 -31.67 -9.14
CA VAL A 128 -14.84 -32.11 -10.50
C VAL A 128 -13.90 -31.47 -11.52
N ALA A 129 -13.83 -30.14 -11.54
CA ALA A 129 -12.93 -29.38 -12.40
C ALA A 129 -11.47 -29.71 -12.06
N ASP A 130 -11.09 -29.64 -10.79
CA ASP A 130 -9.78 -30.11 -10.30
C ASP A 130 -9.42 -31.51 -10.83
N GLY A 131 -10.31 -32.49 -10.68
CA GLY A 131 -10.04 -33.85 -11.12
C GLY A 131 -10.00 -34.04 -12.65
N ILE A 132 -10.65 -33.17 -13.43
CA ILE A 132 -10.47 -33.08 -14.90
C ILE A 132 -9.12 -32.42 -15.22
N TYR A 133 -8.79 -31.32 -14.55
CA TYR A 133 -7.59 -30.51 -14.80
C TYR A 133 -6.30 -31.19 -14.34
N HIS A 134 -6.43 -32.26 -13.56
CA HIS A 134 -5.35 -33.21 -13.28
C HIS A 134 -4.99 -34.15 -14.46
N LEU A 135 -5.66 -34.04 -15.61
CA LEU A 135 -5.10 -34.51 -16.88
C LEU A 135 -3.73 -33.85 -17.12
N GLY A 136 -2.87 -34.44 -17.94
CA GLY A 136 -1.49 -33.97 -18.06
C GLY A 136 -0.56 -34.46 -16.93
N PHE A 137 -1.07 -34.88 -15.78
CA PHE A 137 -0.25 -35.42 -14.68
C PHE A 137 -0.08 -36.94 -14.74
N GLN A 138 0.68 -37.50 -13.78
CA GLN A 138 1.07 -38.91 -13.83
C GLN A 138 -0.11 -39.81 -13.46
N ILE A 139 -0.30 -40.90 -14.19
CA ILE A 139 -1.30 -41.92 -13.85
C ILE A 139 -0.63 -43.07 -13.09
N GLN A 140 -1.19 -43.44 -11.94
CA GLN A 140 -0.81 -44.64 -11.19
C GLN A 140 -2.02 -45.56 -11.00
N GLY A 141 -1.95 -46.76 -11.59
CA GLY A 141 -3.08 -47.69 -11.58
C GLY A 141 -4.31 -47.11 -12.27
N ASN A 142 -5.38 -46.86 -11.50
CA ASN A 142 -6.63 -46.26 -11.98
C ASN A 142 -6.84 -44.82 -11.49
N ARG A 143 -5.80 -44.10 -11.05
CA ARG A 143 -5.91 -42.74 -10.54
C ARG A 143 -4.94 -41.78 -11.22
N LEU A 144 -5.37 -40.53 -11.37
CA LEU A 144 -4.51 -39.39 -11.64
C LEU A 144 -3.78 -39.03 -10.33
N LEU A 145 -2.55 -38.56 -10.46
CA LEU A 145 -1.78 -38.02 -9.34
C LEU A 145 -1.72 -36.50 -9.46
N ASN A 146 -1.73 -35.79 -8.33
CA ASN A 146 -1.44 -34.36 -8.29
C ASN A 146 0.06 -34.08 -8.45
N GLU A 147 0.43 -32.81 -8.40
CA GLU A 147 1.78 -32.24 -8.52
C GLU A 147 2.75 -32.88 -7.52
N ASP A 148 2.27 -33.17 -6.30
CA ASP A 148 3.02 -33.83 -5.22
C ASP A 148 3.11 -35.36 -5.33
N GLY A 149 2.39 -35.96 -6.29
CA GLY A 149 2.28 -37.41 -6.43
C GLY A 149 1.26 -38.08 -5.52
N ASN A 150 0.38 -37.32 -4.86
CA ASN A 150 -0.78 -37.82 -4.12
C ASN A 150 -1.92 -38.21 -5.06
N ALA A 151 -2.81 -39.09 -4.60
CA ALA A 151 -3.82 -39.70 -5.47
C ALA A 151 -5.10 -38.85 -5.62
N ASN A 152 -5.26 -38.17 -6.76
CA ASN A 152 -6.48 -37.45 -7.15
C ASN A 152 -7.48 -38.39 -7.87
N ALA A 153 -8.38 -37.89 -8.72
CA ALA A 153 -9.54 -38.57 -9.28
C ALA A 153 -9.21 -39.91 -9.95
N THR A 154 -10.15 -40.85 -9.90
CA THR A 154 -10.02 -42.08 -10.70
C THR A 154 -10.21 -41.77 -12.18
N LEU A 155 -9.60 -42.57 -13.06
CA LEU A 155 -9.81 -42.44 -14.51
C LEU A 155 -11.25 -42.72 -14.93
N THR A 156 -12.00 -43.44 -14.10
CA THR A 156 -13.43 -43.68 -14.29
C THR A 156 -14.22 -42.40 -14.03
N GLN A 157 -13.96 -41.73 -12.90
CA GLN A 157 -14.58 -40.44 -12.57
C GLN A 157 -14.23 -39.35 -13.61
N ALA A 158 -12.97 -39.26 -14.02
CA ALA A 158 -12.57 -38.30 -15.06
C ALA A 158 -13.27 -38.58 -16.41
N ALA A 159 -13.52 -39.86 -16.75
CA ALA A 159 -14.26 -40.22 -17.96
C ALA A 159 -15.75 -39.84 -17.84
N GLU A 160 -16.36 -40.06 -16.67
CA GLU A 160 -17.73 -39.66 -16.37
C GLU A 160 -17.89 -38.13 -16.47
N TRP A 161 -17.01 -37.37 -15.81
CA TRP A 161 -17.05 -35.91 -15.84
C TRP A 161 -16.75 -35.33 -17.22
N LEU A 162 -15.81 -35.89 -17.98
CA LEU A 162 -15.62 -35.49 -19.38
C LEU A 162 -16.83 -35.84 -20.24
N THR A 163 -17.51 -36.96 -20.00
CA THR A 163 -18.74 -37.28 -20.75
C THR A 163 -19.83 -36.25 -20.50
N GLN A 164 -19.95 -35.78 -19.25
CA GLN A 164 -20.84 -34.69 -18.86
C GLN A 164 -20.45 -33.36 -19.50
N PHE A 165 -19.25 -32.90 -19.17
CA PHE A 165 -18.86 -31.53 -19.44
C PHE A 165 -18.19 -31.39 -20.79
N TYR A 166 -17.83 -32.43 -21.54
CA TYR A 166 -17.33 -32.23 -22.90
C TYR A 166 -18.46 -32.11 -23.92
N THR A 167 -19.51 -32.90 -23.76
CA THR A 167 -20.63 -32.90 -24.70
C THR A 167 -21.65 -31.87 -24.24
N ASP A 168 -21.74 -30.73 -24.95
CA ASP A 168 -22.81 -29.76 -24.69
C ASP A 168 -24.16 -30.35 -25.15
N ARG A 169 -24.98 -30.73 -24.18
CA ARG A 169 -26.33 -31.27 -24.42
C ARG A 169 -27.40 -30.20 -24.23
N SER A 170 -27.06 -29.04 -23.68
CA SER A 170 -27.97 -27.98 -23.29
C SER A 170 -27.83 -26.82 -24.29
N THR A 171 -28.38 -27.02 -25.49
CA THR A 171 -28.04 -26.22 -26.66
C THR A 171 -29.06 -25.14 -27.00
N THR A 172 -30.11 -24.97 -26.18
CA THR A 172 -31.17 -24.02 -26.50
C THR A 172 -30.74 -22.57 -26.31
N GLN A 173 -29.69 -22.30 -25.53
CA GLN A 173 -29.30 -20.96 -25.10
C GLN A 173 -30.48 -20.21 -24.47
N SER A 174 -31.20 -20.90 -23.59
CA SER A 174 -32.32 -20.36 -22.82
C SER A 174 -32.37 -21.05 -21.47
N GLY A 175 -33.05 -20.49 -20.48
CA GLY A 175 -33.01 -21.12 -19.15
C GLY A 175 -33.75 -22.44 -19.03
N LEU A 176 -34.39 -22.91 -20.11
CA LEU A 176 -34.83 -24.29 -20.26
C LEU A 176 -33.64 -25.28 -20.26
N ASP A 177 -32.44 -24.83 -20.63
CA ASP A 177 -31.20 -25.61 -20.56
C ASP A 177 -30.93 -26.15 -19.14
N ARG A 178 -31.36 -25.41 -18.11
CA ARG A 178 -31.27 -25.85 -16.71
C ARG A 178 -32.01 -27.16 -16.46
N ALA A 179 -33.07 -27.46 -17.23
CA ALA A 179 -33.77 -28.74 -17.10
C ALA A 179 -32.90 -29.91 -17.57
N THR A 180 -32.23 -29.74 -18.70
CA THR A 180 -31.28 -30.71 -19.26
C THR A 180 -30.09 -30.92 -18.32
N ASP A 181 -29.52 -29.82 -17.79
CA ASP A 181 -28.38 -29.88 -16.86
C ASP A 181 -28.76 -30.62 -15.55
N MET A 182 -29.96 -30.37 -15.03
CA MET A 182 -30.43 -31.00 -13.80
C MET A 182 -30.72 -32.50 -13.95
N ILE A 183 -31.16 -32.97 -15.12
CA ILE A 183 -31.29 -34.41 -15.41
C ILE A 183 -29.89 -35.05 -15.40
N MET A 184 -28.95 -34.44 -16.09
CA MET A 184 -27.58 -34.93 -16.21
C MET A 184 -26.83 -34.98 -14.86
N ALA A 185 -27.08 -34.00 -14.00
CA ALA A 185 -26.48 -33.87 -12.67
C ALA A 185 -27.21 -34.65 -11.55
N ASP A 186 -28.33 -35.32 -11.83
CA ASP A 186 -29.14 -36.01 -10.82
C ASP A 186 -28.40 -37.23 -10.22
N ARG A 187 -28.18 -37.21 -8.90
CA ARG A 187 -27.48 -38.30 -8.17
C ARG A 187 -28.25 -39.61 -8.11
N GLY A 188 -29.57 -39.52 -8.21
CA GLY A 188 -30.47 -40.66 -8.16
C GLY A 188 -30.37 -41.53 -9.42
N LEU A 189 -30.21 -40.88 -10.58
CA LEU A 189 -30.06 -41.52 -11.89
C LEU A 189 -28.69 -42.20 -12.06
N ASP A 190 -27.62 -41.49 -11.67
CA ASP A 190 -26.19 -41.91 -11.70
C ASP A 190 -25.91 -43.31 -11.11
N ARG A 191 -26.83 -43.87 -10.32
CA ARG A 191 -26.63 -45.13 -9.61
C ARG A 191 -27.63 -46.22 -9.98
N ARG A 192 -28.47 -45.97 -10.98
CA ARG A 192 -29.61 -46.85 -11.32
C ARG A 192 -29.67 -47.20 -12.80
N ILE A 193 -29.36 -46.26 -13.68
CA ILE A 193 -29.37 -46.44 -15.14
C ILE A 193 -27.99 -46.15 -15.74
N SER A 194 -27.80 -46.45 -17.02
CA SER A 194 -26.51 -46.23 -17.67
C SER A 194 -26.30 -44.75 -18.02
N ASP A 195 -25.04 -44.29 -18.09
CA ASP A 195 -24.75 -42.92 -18.55
C ASP A 195 -25.27 -42.64 -19.95
N GLN A 196 -25.40 -43.68 -20.80
CA GLN A 196 -26.03 -43.56 -22.12
C GLN A 196 -27.52 -43.24 -22.01
N ASP A 197 -28.25 -43.88 -21.10
CA ASP A 197 -29.69 -43.64 -20.92
C ASP A 197 -29.94 -42.24 -20.34
N ILE A 198 -29.09 -41.80 -19.40
CA ILE A 198 -29.13 -40.42 -18.86
C ILE A 198 -28.88 -39.40 -19.97
N ALA A 199 -27.85 -39.65 -20.79
CA ALA A 199 -27.50 -38.82 -21.94
C ALA A 199 -28.62 -38.73 -22.98
N ASP A 200 -29.21 -39.86 -23.36
CA ASP A 200 -30.26 -39.92 -24.37
C ASP A 200 -31.56 -39.26 -23.85
N GLY A 201 -31.89 -39.44 -22.56
CA GLY A 201 -33.00 -38.75 -21.92
C GLY A 201 -32.79 -37.23 -21.79
N ALA A 202 -31.55 -36.78 -21.57
CA ALA A 202 -31.20 -35.36 -21.58
C ALA A 202 -31.26 -34.76 -23.00
N ASP A 203 -30.80 -35.47 -24.03
CA ASP A 203 -30.92 -35.04 -25.43
C ASP A 203 -32.39 -34.86 -25.84
N ALA A 204 -33.24 -35.78 -25.40
CA ALA A 204 -34.68 -35.71 -25.57
C ALA A 204 -35.29 -34.46 -24.90
N ALA A 205 -34.93 -34.19 -23.65
CA ALA A 205 -35.34 -32.99 -22.92
C ALA A 205 -34.88 -31.69 -23.61
N ASN A 206 -33.64 -31.65 -24.10
CA ASN A 206 -33.11 -30.52 -24.85
C ASN A 206 -33.83 -30.31 -26.20
N GLY A 207 -34.15 -31.39 -26.92
CA GLY A 207 -34.94 -31.34 -28.15
C GLY A 207 -36.32 -30.74 -27.93
N MET A 208 -37.03 -31.17 -26.88
CA MET A 208 -38.33 -30.58 -26.52
C MET A 208 -38.20 -29.11 -26.08
N SER A 209 -37.16 -28.79 -25.31
CA SER A 209 -36.85 -27.40 -24.90
C SER A 209 -36.59 -26.49 -26.11
N THR A 210 -35.91 -26.99 -27.13
CA THR A 210 -35.66 -26.27 -28.39
C THR A 210 -36.97 -25.88 -29.07
N ILE A 211 -37.91 -26.83 -29.15
CA ILE A 211 -39.22 -26.60 -29.76
C ILE A 211 -40.07 -25.63 -28.91
N ILE A 212 -40.02 -25.73 -27.58
CA ILE A 212 -40.70 -24.77 -26.68
C ILE A 212 -40.17 -23.35 -26.90
N LYS A 213 -38.84 -23.19 -26.93
CA LYS A 213 -38.20 -21.90 -27.19
C LYS A 213 -38.67 -21.32 -28.52
N GLU A 214 -38.64 -22.09 -29.60
CA GLU A 214 -39.12 -21.64 -30.91
C GLU A 214 -40.59 -21.22 -30.87
N ALA A 215 -41.44 -21.96 -30.15
CA ALA A 215 -42.85 -21.62 -29.97
C ALA A 215 -43.03 -20.27 -29.27
N ILE A 216 -42.24 -19.99 -28.24
CA ILE A 216 -42.26 -18.73 -27.48
C ILE A 216 -41.76 -17.56 -28.34
N GLU A 217 -40.60 -17.71 -28.98
CA GLU A 217 -39.96 -16.64 -29.76
C GLU A 217 -40.75 -16.29 -31.02
N SER A 218 -41.23 -17.29 -31.77
CA SER A 218 -41.96 -17.06 -33.02
C SER A 218 -43.30 -16.38 -32.84
N GLN A 219 -43.92 -16.56 -31.66
CA GLN A 219 -45.21 -15.98 -31.31
C GLN A 219 -45.09 -14.75 -30.39
N GLY A 220 -43.90 -14.46 -29.87
CA GLY A 220 -43.64 -13.31 -28.99
C GLY A 220 -44.34 -13.41 -27.64
N LEU A 221 -44.45 -14.63 -27.09
CA LEU A 221 -45.31 -14.93 -25.93
C LEU A 221 -44.76 -14.45 -24.58
N ALA A 222 -43.46 -14.16 -24.47
CA ALA A 222 -42.81 -13.66 -23.26
C ALA A 222 -42.47 -12.16 -23.32
N ASN A 223 -42.95 -11.43 -24.34
CA ASN A 223 -42.54 -10.04 -24.59
C ASN A 223 -43.00 -9.05 -23.51
N ASP A 224 -44.04 -9.39 -22.75
CA ASP A 224 -44.53 -8.64 -21.60
C ASP A 224 -43.83 -9.04 -20.28
N GLY A 225 -42.84 -9.93 -20.35
CA GLY A 225 -42.05 -10.36 -19.20
C GLY A 225 -42.72 -11.44 -18.34
N VAL A 226 -43.77 -12.10 -18.83
CA VAL A 226 -44.40 -13.22 -18.10
C VAL A 226 -44.92 -14.28 -19.07
N ILE A 227 -44.90 -15.55 -18.68
CA ILE A 227 -45.63 -16.62 -19.36
C ILE A 227 -46.87 -16.96 -18.54
N ASN A 228 -48.06 -16.72 -19.10
CA ASN A 228 -49.32 -17.04 -18.42
C ASN A 228 -50.05 -18.24 -19.08
N VAL A 229 -51.19 -18.64 -18.52
CA VAL A 229 -52.00 -19.77 -19.02
C VAL A 229 -52.41 -19.63 -20.51
N ALA A 230 -52.64 -18.41 -21.00
CA ALA A 230 -52.97 -18.19 -22.41
C ALA A 230 -51.76 -18.46 -23.32
N ASP A 231 -50.56 -18.14 -22.86
CA ASP A 231 -49.30 -18.41 -23.58
C ASP A 231 -49.00 -19.90 -23.60
N ILE A 232 -49.18 -20.61 -22.48
CA ILE A 232 -49.08 -22.08 -22.43
C ILE A 232 -50.01 -22.75 -23.45
N ARG A 233 -51.24 -22.26 -23.61
CA ARG A 233 -52.17 -22.78 -24.63
C ARG A 233 -51.66 -22.53 -26.05
N GLN A 234 -51.00 -21.39 -26.29
CA GLN A 234 -50.42 -21.06 -27.59
C GLN A 234 -49.17 -21.90 -27.89
N ILE A 235 -48.29 -22.10 -26.92
CA ILE A 235 -47.14 -23.02 -27.01
C ILE A 235 -47.64 -24.43 -27.35
N ASN A 236 -48.63 -24.93 -26.60
CA ASN A 236 -49.20 -26.25 -26.82
C ASN A 236 -49.83 -26.40 -28.21
N SER A 237 -50.56 -25.40 -28.71
CA SER A 237 -51.11 -25.43 -30.07
C SER A 237 -50.01 -25.48 -31.12
N TYR A 238 -48.97 -24.65 -30.95
CA TYR A 238 -47.87 -24.57 -31.89
C TYR A 238 -47.11 -25.89 -32.01
N ILE A 239 -46.81 -26.55 -30.88
CA ILE A 239 -46.17 -27.87 -30.87
C ILE A 239 -47.03 -28.88 -31.65
N ARG A 240 -48.34 -28.92 -31.38
CA ARG A 240 -49.28 -29.84 -32.05
C ARG A 240 -49.41 -29.59 -33.55
N ASP A 241 -49.38 -28.32 -33.96
CA ASP A 241 -49.59 -27.93 -35.34
C ASP A 241 -48.34 -28.13 -36.21
N ASN A 242 -47.13 -28.05 -35.62
CA ASN A 242 -45.87 -28.01 -36.36
C ASN A 242 -44.90 -29.18 -36.05
N TYR A 243 -44.94 -29.74 -34.84
CA TYR A 243 -43.92 -30.67 -34.34
C TYR A 243 -44.48 -31.96 -33.74
N GLN A 244 -45.77 -32.27 -33.89
CA GLN A 244 -46.42 -33.40 -33.21
C GLN A 244 -45.67 -34.74 -33.33
N ASP A 245 -45.21 -35.12 -34.52
CA ASP A 245 -44.54 -36.41 -34.74
C ASP A 245 -43.14 -36.45 -34.09
N GLU A 246 -42.40 -35.35 -34.17
CA GLU A 246 -41.07 -35.21 -33.57
C GLU A 246 -41.15 -35.10 -32.05
N TRP A 247 -42.15 -34.38 -31.54
CA TRP A 247 -42.42 -34.22 -30.12
C TRP A 247 -42.72 -35.56 -29.44
N VAL A 248 -43.53 -36.42 -30.05
CA VAL A 248 -43.83 -37.76 -29.51
C VAL A 248 -42.58 -38.64 -29.47
N ILE A 249 -41.69 -38.53 -30.46
CA ILE A 249 -40.42 -39.29 -30.48
C ILE A 249 -39.50 -38.82 -29.35
N LEU A 250 -39.39 -37.51 -29.14
CA LEU A 250 -38.55 -36.95 -28.08
C LEU A 250 -39.12 -37.26 -26.70
N HIS A 251 -40.44 -37.14 -26.52
CA HIS A 251 -41.11 -37.49 -25.27
C HIS A 251 -40.91 -38.97 -24.91
N GLY A 252 -41.11 -39.87 -25.88
CA GLY A 252 -40.79 -41.28 -25.73
C GLY A 252 -42.00 -42.20 -25.64
N ASP A 253 -41.72 -43.49 -25.49
CA ASP A 253 -42.69 -44.57 -25.30
C ASP A 253 -42.22 -45.43 -24.13
N ASP A 254 -43.14 -45.87 -23.28
CA ASP A 254 -42.92 -46.80 -22.16
C ASP A 254 -43.73 -48.11 -22.32
N GLU A 255 -44.43 -48.29 -23.45
CA GLU A 255 -45.20 -49.49 -23.73
C GLU A 255 -44.30 -50.73 -23.93
N ASN A 256 -44.75 -51.88 -23.41
CA ASN A 256 -44.09 -53.18 -23.58
C ASN A 256 -42.69 -53.32 -22.93
N GLY A 257 -42.27 -52.36 -22.11
CA GLY A 257 -41.04 -52.43 -21.31
C GLY A 257 -39.75 -52.05 -22.06
N GLU A 258 -39.86 -51.33 -23.18
CA GLU A 258 -38.75 -50.60 -23.79
C GLU A 258 -39.00 -49.11 -23.58
N GLU A 259 -38.17 -48.45 -22.77
CA GLU A 259 -38.21 -46.99 -22.59
C GLU A 259 -37.38 -46.32 -23.69
N THR A 260 -37.90 -45.22 -24.27
CA THR A 260 -37.20 -44.39 -25.26
C THR A 260 -37.43 -42.91 -24.95
N GLY A 261 -36.65 -42.00 -25.56
CA GLY A 261 -36.84 -40.56 -25.37
C GLY A 261 -36.64 -40.12 -23.91
N PHE A 262 -37.44 -39.17 -23.45
CA PHE A 262 -37.39 -38.67 -22.07
C PHE A 262 -37.79 -39.73 -21.03
N HIS A 263 -38.56 -40.75 -21.40
CA HIS A 263 -38.89 -41.86 -20.50
C HIS A 263 -37.68 -42.67 -20.02
N LEU A 264 -36.51 -42.57 -20.70
CA LEU A 264 -35.26 -43.21 -20.26
C LEU A 264 -34.73 -42.74 -18.89
N VAL A 265 -35.21 -41.58 -18.41
CA VAL A 265 -34.80 -41.01 -17.12
C VAL A 265 -35.99 -40.86 -16.15
N GLN A 266 -37.21 -41.05 -16.66
CA GLN A 266 -38.43 -40.85 -15.91
C GLN A 266 -38.74 -42.11 -15.09
N ASN A 267 -39.09 -41.95 -13.82
CA ASN A 267 -39.34 -43.05 -12.87
C ASN A 267 -38.13 -43.96 -12.54
N ASP A 268 -36.94 -43.65 -13.04
CA ASP A 268 -35.70 -44.43 -12.83
C ASP A 268 -34.86 -44.02 -11.61
N GLY A 269 -35.50 -43.34 -10.67
CA GLY A 269 -34.94 -43.03 -9.36
C GLY A 269 -34.20 -41.72 -9.25
N ALA A 270 -34.45 -40.79 -10.18
CA ALA A 270 -34.17 -39.37 -10.02
C ALA A 270 -34.63 -38.86 -8.65
N ASN A 271 -33.83 -38.01 -7.99
CA ASN A 271 -34.12 -37.53 -6.65
C ASN A 271 -33.93 -36.02 -6.42
N THR A 272 -33.51 -35.29 -7.44
CA THR A 272 -33.48 -33.83 -7.43
C THR A 272 -34.88 -33.30 -7.20
N ARG A 273 -35.00 -32.30 -6.33
CA ARG A 273 -36.28 -31.69 -5.98
C ARG A 273 -36.33 -30.23 -6.41
N MET A 274 -37.44 -29.87 -7.01
CA MET A 274 -37.82 -28.51 -7.40
C MET A 274 -39.28 -28.28 -7.01
N PHE A 275 -39.57 -27.14 -6.42
CA PHE A 275 -40.89 -26.71 -6.00
C PHE A 275 -41.59 -27.72 -5.07
N GLY A 276 -40.81 -28.33 -4.17
CA GLY A 276 -41.25 -29.41 -3.28
C GLY A 276 -41.52 -30.77 -3.96
N GLN A 277 -41.34 -30.86 -5.28
CA GLN A 277 -41.68 -32.00 -6.13
C GLN A 277 -40.43 -32.68 -6.68
N ASN A 278 -40.57 -33.90 -7.22
CA ASN A 278 -39.48 -34.53 -7.95
C ASN A 278 -39.29 -33.79 -9.27
N PHE A 279 -38.07 -33.32 -9.56
CA PHE A 279 -37.83 -32.50 -10.73
C PHE A 279 -38.12 -33.29 -12.02
N VAL A 280 -37.46 -34.43 -12.22
CA VAL A 280 -37.59 -35.23 -13.45
C VAL A 280 -39.00 -35.79 -13.60
N ASN A 281 -39.54 -36.40 -12.54
CA ASN A 281 -40.79 -37.15 -12.61
C ASN A 281 -42.06 -36.30 -12.44
N THR A 282 -41.93 -34.97 -12.35
CA THR A 282 -43.12 -34.11 -12.14
C THR A 282 -42.98 -32.77 -12.82
N VAL A 283 -41.91 -32.02 -12.55
CA VAL A 283 -41.74 -30.68 -13.10
C VAL A 283 -41.32 -30.74 -14.57
N ALA A 284 -40.21 -31.41 -14.88
CA ALA A 284 -39.74 -31.62 -16.25
C ALA A 284 -40.77 -32.43 -17.04
N ASP A 285 -41.28 -33.51 -16.46
CA ASP A 285 -42.35 -34.30 -17.05
C ASP A 285 -43.56 -33.45 -17.46
N GLY A 286 -44.07 -32.61 -16.56
CA GLY A 286 -45.22 -31.77 -16.88
C GLY A 286 -44.92 -30.77 -18.00
N ILE A 287 -43.75 -30.10 -17.99
CA ILE A 287 -43.33 -29.20 -19.07
C ILE A 287 -43.28 -29.95 -20.41
N PHE A 288 -42.69 -31.14 -20.43
CA PHE A 288 -42.50 -31.93 -21.65
C PHE A 288 -43.77 -32.66 -22.11
N HIS A 289 -44.82 -32.67 -21.29
CA HIS A 289 -46.17 -33.03 -21.69
C HIS A 289 -46.93 -31.92 -22.43
N LEU A 290 -46.33 -30.75 -22.66
CA LEU A 290 -46.81 -29.84 -23.70
C LEU A 290 -46.93 -30.59 -25.04
N GLY A 291 -47.83 -30.16 -25.92
CA GLY A 291 -48.14 -30.90 -27.15
C GLY A 291 -49.22 -31.98 -26.99
N PHE A 292 -49.54 -32.43 -25.78
CA PHE A 292 -50.63 -33.39 -25.54
C PHE A 292 -52.00 -32.72 -25.37
N GLN A 293 -53.05 -33.52 -25.15
CA GLN A 293 -54.42 -33.02 -25.14
C GLN A 293 -54.71 -32.23 -23.84
N ILE A 294 -55.25 -31.02 -23.97
CA ILE A 294 -55.71 -30.23 -22.82
C ILE A 294 -57.18 -30.53 -22.51
N GLN A 295 -57.48 -30.87 -21.26
CA GLN A 295 -58.85 -30.99 -20.75
C GLN A 295 -59.07 -30.10 -19.53
N GLY A 296 -59.92 -29.07 -19.70
CA GLY A 296 -60.16 -28.10 -18.63
C GLY A 296 -58.90 -27.29 -18.32
N ASN A 297 -58.39 -27.43 -17.09
CA ASN A 297 -57.15 -26.80 -16.63
C ASN A 297 -55.94 -27.75 -16.60
N ASN A 298 -56.07 -28.99 -17.07
CA ASN A 298 -54.99 -29.97 -17.01
C ASN A 298 -54.54 -30.38 -18.41
N ILE A 299 -53.26 -30.65 -18.55
CA ILE A 299 -52.75 -31.49 -19.64
C ILE A 299 -53.02 -32.96 -19.30
N LEU A 300 -53.36 -33.75 -20.30
CA LEU A 300 -53.50 -35.20 -20.17
C LEU A 300 -52.20 -35.89 -20.62
N ASN A 301 -51.82 -36.96 -19.94
CA ASN A 301 -50.75 -37.86 -20.39
C ASN A 301 -51.22 -38.77 -21.56
N GLU A 302 -50.35 -39.66 -22.04
CA GLU A 302 -50.61 -40.59 -23.15
C GLU A 302 -51.84 -41.49 -22.87
N ASP A 303 -52.06 -41.83 -21.60
CA ASP A 303 -53.16 -42.67 -21.11
C ASP A 303 -54.49 -41.91 -20.92
N GLY A 304 -54.47 -40.58 -21.04
CA GLY A 304 -55.63 -39.72 -20.83
C GLY A 304 -55.92 -39.37 -19.37
N ASP A 305 -55.00 -39.66 -18.45
CA ASP A 305 -55.04 -39.24 -17.06
C ASP A 305 -54.50 -37.81 -16.91
N ALA A 306 -54.92 -37.11 -15.85
CA ALA A 306 -54.49 -35.74 -15.61
C ALA A 306 -53.03 -35.68 -15.14
N ASN A 307 -52.21 -34.90 -15.85
CA ASN A 307 -50.85 -34.52 -15.46
C ASN A 307 -50.88 -33.11 -14.82
N ALA A 308 -49.92 -32.22 -15.15
CA ALA A 308 -49.80 -30.88 -14.61
C ALA A 308 -50.98 -29.96 -14.98
N THR A 309 -51.27 -29.00 -14.10
CA THR A 309 -52.22 -27.95 -14.41
C THR A 309 -51.58 -26.91 -15.33
N LEU A 310 -52.37 -26.19 -16.12
CA LEU A 310 -51.86 -25.11 -16.96
C LEU A 310 -51.25 -23.95 -16.15
N THR A 311 -51.63 -23.81 -14.88
CA THR A 311 -51.03 -22.85 -13.95
C THR A 311 -49.64 -23.29 -13.55
N ASP A 312 -49.48 -24.56 -13.14
CA ASP A 312 -48.15 -25.11 -12.81
C ASP A 312 -47.20 -24.99 -14.00
N LEU A 313 -47.69 -25.26 -15.22
CA LEU A 313 -46.90 -25.13 -16.45
C LEU A 313 -46.51 -23.69 -16.74
N ALA A 314 -47.41 -22.73 -16.51
CA ALA A 314 -47.11 -21.32 -16.65
C ALA A 314 -46.00 -20.93 -15.68
N ASP A 315 -46.12 -21.31 -14.40
CA ASP A 315 -45.14 -21.00 -13.37
C ASP A 315 -43.77 -21.64 -13.62
N TRP A 316 -43.74 -22.91 -14.04
CA TRP A 316 -42.49 -23.60 -14.33
C TRP A 316 -41.80 -23.07 -15.59
N VAL A 317 -42.54 -22.86 -16.68
CA VAL A 317 -41.96 -22.28 -17.90
C VAL A 317 -41.49 -20.84 -17.63
N ASN A 318 -42.24 -20.05 -16.85
CA ASN A 318 -41.83 -18.70 -16.46
C ASN A 318 -40.56 -18.71 -15.58
N TYR A 319 -40.46 -19.65 -14.64
CA TYR A 319 -39.28 -19.81 -13.80
C TYR A 319 -38.02 -20.10 -14.63
N PHE A 320 -38.11 -21.04 -15.58
CA PHE A 320 -36.96 -21.42 -16.39
C PHE A 320 -36.69 -20.44 -17.52
N TYR A 321 -37.69 -19.90 -18.20
CA TYR A 321 -37.49 -19.19 -19.46
C TYR A 321 -37.32 -17.67 -19.31
N VAL A 322 -38.06 -17.04 -18.39
CA VAL A 322 -38.16 -15.58 -18.35
C VAL A 322 -37.08 -14.99 -17.45
N ASP A 323 -36.29 -14.06 -17.99
CA ASP A 323 -35.40 -13.22 -17.19
C ASP A 323 -36.22 -12.07 -16.56
N GLN A 324 -36.17 -11.97 -15.24
CA GLN A 324 -36.93 -10.98 -14.48
C GLN A 324 -36.09 -9.75 -14.10
N GLY A 325 -34.76 -9.78 -14.25
CA GLY A 325 -33.91 -8.61 -14.01
C GLY A 325 -33.92 -7.67 -15.22
N THR A 326 -34.44 -6.46 -15.07
CA THR A 326 -34.67 -5.55 -16.22
C THR A 326 -34.15 -4.13 -16.00
N THR A 327 -33.50 -3.87 -14.87
CA THR A 327 -33.05 -2.51 -14.51
C THR A 327 -31.78 -2.09 -15.25
N ASN A 328 -31.05 -3.04 -15.82
CA ASN A 328 -29.72 -2.89 -16.42
C ASN A 328 -28.72 -2.30 -15.42
N THR A 329 -28.76 -2.80 -14.18
CA THR A 329 -27.87 -2.43 -13.08
C THR A 329 -27.46 -3.70 -12.32
N GLY A 330 -26.42 -3.64 -11.49
CA GLY A 330 -26.03 -4.79 -10.66
C GLY A 330 -27.14 -5.27 -9.70
N LEU A 331 -28.17 -4.45 -9.41
CA LEU A 331 -29.32 -4.86 -8.62
C LEU A 331 -30.10 -6.02 -9.27
N ASP A 332 -29.98 -6.21 -10.58
CA ASP A 332 -30.57 -7.35 -11.30
C ASP A 332 -29.99 -8.69 -10.80
N GLU A 333 -28.77 -8.70 -10.25
CA GLU A 333 -28.16 -9.88 -9.61
C GLU A 333 -28.99 -10.38 -8.41
N LEU A 334 -29.63 -9.47 -7.66
CA LEU A 334 -30.48 -9.84 -6.52
C LEU A 334 -31.72 -10.61 -6.97
N VAL A 335 -32.32 -10.21 -8.09
CA VAL A 335 -33.49 -10.88 -8.69
C VAL A 335 -33.11 -12.28 -9.14
N GLN A 336 -31.91 -12.42 -9.68
CA GLN A 336 -31.43 -13.72 -10.18
C GLN A 336 -30.97 -14.65 -9.07
N ALA A 337 -30.41 -14.12 -7.99
CA ALA A 337 -30.14 -14.91 -6.80
C ALA A 337 -31.42 -15.58 -6.29
N ILE A 338 -32.56 -14.87 -6.27
CA ILE A 338 -33.86 -15.44 -5.89
C ILE A 338 -34.25 -16.62 -6.80
N LYS A 339 -34.10 -16.48 -8.13
CA LYS A 339 -34.44 -17.54 -9.10
C LYS A 339 -33.42 -18.69 -9.16
N SER A 340 -32.19 -18.48 -8.72
CA SER A 340 -31.12 -19.48 -8.80
C SER A 340 -30.93 -20.25 -7.49
N ASP A 341 -31.38 -19.72 -6.35
CA ASP A 341 -31.22 -20.32 -5.03
C ASP A 341 -31.78 -21.76 -4.94
N GLU A 342 -30.91 -22.74 -4.68
CA GLU A 342 -31.29 -24.15 -4.50
C GLU A 342 -32.20 -24.38 -3.30
N GLY A 343 -32.07 -23.56 -2.28
CA GLY A 343 -32.87 -23.60 -1.07
C GLY A 343 -34.31 -23.19 -1.33
N LEU A 344 -34.52 -22.04 -1.99
CA LEU A 344 -35.84 -21.58 -2.40
C LEU A 344 -36.47 -22.57 -3.38
N SER A 345 -35.76 -22.91 -4.44
CA SER A 345 -36.27 -23.87 -5.44
C SER A 345 -36.59 -25.24 -4.85
N ARG A 346 -36.00 -25.67 -3.72
CA ARG A 346 -36.40 -26.92 -3.04
C ARG A 346 -37.66 -26.80 -2.20
N ASN A 347 -37.93 -25.65 -1.60
CA ASN A 347 -38.93 -25.49 -0.53
C ASN A 347 -40.12 -24.59 -0.89
N THR A 348 -39.97 -23.71 -1.88
CA THR A 348 -40.97 -22.73 -2.33
C THR A 348 -41.53 -23.14 -3.69
N ASN A 349 -42.81 -22.88 -3.97
CA ASN A 349 -43.36 -23.19 -5.28
C ASN A 349 -42.90 -22.17 -6.35
N ALA A 350 -42.97 -22.55 -7.64
CA ALA A 350 -42.45 -21.71 -8.72
C ALA A 350 -43.20 -20.39 -8.89
N GLY A 351 -44.52 -20.38 -8.64
CA GLY A 351 -45.33 -19.17 -8.73
C GLY A 351 -44.89 -18.12 -7.71
N ASP A 352 -44.67 -18.53 -6.46
CA ASP A 352 -44.22 -17.66 -5.38
C ASP A 352 -42.78 -17.15 -5.64
N ILE A 353 -41.87 -18.01 -6.13
CA ILE A 353 -40.53 -17.57 -6.53
C ILE A 353 -40.59 -16.54 -7.65
N ASN A 354 -41.40 -16.78 -8.68
CA ASN A 354 -41.59 -15.82 -9.77
C ASN A 354 -42.21 -14.51 -9.27
N GLY A 355 -43.19 -14.57 -8.37
CA GLY A 355 -43.84 -13.40 -7.79
C GLY A 355 -42.90 -12.58 -6.92
N GLY A 356 -42.10 -13.24 -6.08
CA GLY A 356 -41.09 -12.59 -5.25
C GLY A 356 -39.96 -11.95 -6.08
N ALA A 357 -39.52 -12.60 -7.14
CA ALA A 357 -38.53 -12.04 -8.07
C ALA A 357 -39.09 -10.89 -8.93
N GLU A 358 -40.36 -10.96 -9.35
CA GLU A 358 -41.04 -9.84 -10.01
C GLU A 358 -41.16 -8.62 -9.08
N ALA A 359 -41.54 -8.85 -7.82
CA ALA A 359 -41.60 -7.83 -6.79
C ALA A 359 -40.22 -7.19 -6.53
N ALA A 360 -39.18 -8.01 -6.41
CA ALA A 360 -37.79 -7.56 -6.26
C ALA A 360 -37.34 -6.68 -7.44
N ASN A 361 -37.61 -7.08 -8.69
CA ASN A 361 -37.31 -6.26 -9.87
C ASN A 361 -38.08 -4.93 -9.87
N GLY A 362 -39.35 -4.94 -9.45
CA GLY A 362 -40.15 -3.72 -9.27
C GLY A 362 -39.53 -2.76 -8.23
N LEU A 363 -39.10 -3.29 -7.08
CA LEU A 363 -38.43 -2.52 -6.02
C LEU A 363 -37.09 -1.96 -6.52
N ASN A 364 -36.29 -2.77 -7.23
CA ASN A 364 -35.05 -2.33 -7.86
C ASN A 364 -35.30 -1.18 -8.85
N ALA A 365 -36.33 -1.27 -9.70
CA ALA A 365 -36.66 -0.20 -10.64
C ALA A 365 -36.99 1.14 -9.92
N LEU A 366 -37.66 1.07 -8.76
CA LEU A 366 -37.93 2.23 -7.93
C LEU A 366 -36.67 2.77 -7.23
N LEU A 367 -35.76 1.89 -6.77
CA LEU A 367 -34.43 2.29 -6.25
C LEU A 367 -33.63 3.05 -7.30
N VAL A 368 -33.48 2.49 -8.49
CA VAL A 368 -32.76 3.12 -9.61
C VAL A 368 -33.36 4.50 -9.92
N LYS A 369 -34.69 4.62 -9.89
CA LYS A 369 -35.37 5.90 -10.10
C LYS A 369 -35.10 6.89 -8.97
N ALA A 370 -35.11 6.45 -7.72
CA ALA A 370 -34.83 7.28 -6.56
C ALA A 370 -33.39 7.80 -6.57
N ILE A 371 -32.41 6.91 -6.81
CA ILE A 371 -30.98 7.25 -6.92
C ILE A 371 -30.76 8.32 -8.00
N LYS A 372 -31.35 8.11 -9.20
CA LYS A 372 -31.26 9.09 -10.31
C LYS A 372 -31.94 10.41 -9.99
N ALA A 373 -33.01 10.42 -9.21
CA ALA A 373 -33.76 11.63 -8.88
C ALA A 373 -33.09 12.47 -7.78
N THR A 374 -32.42 11.82 -6.82
CA THR A 374 -31.70 12.50 -5.73
C THR A 374 -30.29 12.92 -6.14
N GLY A 375 -29.69 12.26 -7.13
CA GLY A 375 -28.29 12.47 -7.49
C GLY A 375 -27.31 11.77 -6.53
N ALA A 376 -27.81 10.80 -5.75
CA ALA A 376 -27.12 10.08 -4.67
C ALA A 376 -25.88 9.27 -5.07
N ALA A 377 -25.55 9.21 -6.35
CA ALA A 377 -24.47 8.38 -6.89
C ALA A 377 -23.60 9.16 -7.88
N THR A 378 -23.61 10.50 -7.80
CA THR A 378 -22.97 11.38 -8.80
C THR A 378 -21.45 11.44 -8.64
N ASP A 379 -20.96 11.21 -7.43
CA ASP A 379 -19.55 11.16 -7.04
C ASP A 379 -19.01 9.72 -6.94
N ASN A 380 -19.76 8.74 -7.46
CA ASN A 380 -19.46 7.31 -7.37
C ASN A 380 -19.33 6.79 -5.93
N LEU A 381 -20.04 7.41 -4.99
CA LEU A 381 -20.22 6.90 -3.64
C LEU A 381 -21.69 7.08 -3.25
N ILE A 382 -22.30 6.09 -2.60
CA ILE A 382 -23.60 6.26 -1.94
C ILE A 382 -23.34 6.28 -0.44
N ASP A 383 -23.36 7.47 0.17
CA ASP A 383 -23.17 7.62 1.62
C ASP A 383 -24.50 7.50 2.41
N ILE A 384 -24.43 7.64 3.73
CA ILE A 384 -25.62 7.53 4.59
C ILE A 384 -26.62 8.68 4.37
N GLU A 385 -26.16 9.88 4.03
CA GLU A 385 -27.04 11.00 3.69
C GLU A 385 -27.73 10.78 2.34
N ASP A 386 -27.05 10.14 1.39
CA ASP A 386 -27.64 9.66 0.15
C ASP A 386 -28.71 8.60 0.39
N VAL A 387 -28.43 7.61 1.25
CA VAL A 387 -29.42 6.59 1.68
C VAL A 387 -30.65 7.25 2.28
N LYS A 388 -30.47 8.27 3.14
CA LYS A 388 -31.59 9.04 3.72
C LYS A 388 -32.37 9.80 2.65
N ALA A 389 -31.69 10.40 1.68
CA ALA A 389 -32.32 11.12 0.57
C ALA A 389 -33.13 10.18 -0.35
N ILE A 390 -32.58 9.01 -0.68
CA ILE A 390 -33.26 7.94 -1.43
C ILE A 390 -34.51 7.51 -0.67
N ASN A 391 -34.38 7.20 0.62
CA ASN A 391 -35.48 6.78 1.48
C ASN A 391 -36.59 7.85 1.55
N GLN A 392 -36.21 9.12 1.68
CA GLN A 392 -37.15 10.24 1.68
C GLN A 392 -37.89 10.34 0.34
N TYR A 393 -37.19 10.24 -0.79
CA TYR A 393 -37.80 10.28 -2.11
C TYR A 393 -38.83 9.16 -2.30
N LEU A 394 -38.49 7.94 -1.89
CA LEU A 394 -39.40 6.79 -1.94
C LEU A 394 -40.66 7.03 -1.10
N GLN A 395 -40.51 7.54 0.12
CA GLN A 395 -41.64 7.87 1.00
C GLN A 395 -42.56 8.96 0.44
N GLU A 396 -42.01 9.95 -0.26
CA GLU A 396 -42.78 11.08 -0.79
C GLU A 396 -43.47 10.76 -2.12
N ASN A 397 -42.86 9.93 -2.96
CA ASN A 397 -43.28 9.76 -4.36
C ASN A 397 -43.80 8.36 -4.69
N HIS A 398 -43.33 7.32 -4.00
CA HIS A 398 -43.55 5.91 -4.37
C HIS A 398 -44.03 5.03 -3.21
N LYS A 399 -44.40 5.61 -2.06
CA LYS A 399 -44.72 4.87 -0.83
C LYS A 399 -45.74 3.74 -0.99
N GLN A 400 -46.80 3.94 -1.77
CA GLN A 400 -47.83 2.90 -1.94
C GLN A 400 -47.32 1.78 -2.86
N GLU A 401 -46.75 2.14 -4.01
CA GLU A 401 -46.16 1.19 -4.96
C GLU A 401 -45.06 0.35 -4.32
N TRP A 402 -44.20 0.99 -3.53
CA TRP A 402 -43.15 0.34 -2.76
C TRP A 402 -43.70 -0.67 -1.75
N LYS A 403 -44.75 -0.29 -1.00
CA LYS A 403 -45.41 -1.18 -0.04
C LYS A 403 -46.10 -2.36 -0.71
N ASP A 404 -46.77 -2.12 -1.85
CA ASP A 404 -47.47 -3.16 -2.59
C ASP A 404 -46.48 -4.19 -3.17
N LEU A 405 -45.30 -3.76 -3.59
CA LEU A 405 -44.22 -4.63 -4.07
C LEU A 405 -43.48 -5.33 -2.93
N HIS A 406 -43.19 -4.63 -1.82
CA HIS A 406 -42.62 -5.27 -0.63
C HIS A 406 -43.55 -6.38 -0.11
N GLY A 407 -44.85 -6.11 -0.09
CA GLY A 407 -45.87 -7.07 0.32
C GLY A 407 -46.35 -6.88 1.76
N ASP A 408 -47.22 -7.80 2.16
CA ASP A 408 -47.79 -7.94 3.51
C ASP A 408 -47.65 -9.41 3.91
N ASP A 409 -47.36 -9.66 5.19
CA ASP A 409 -47.31 -10.98 5.82
C ASP A 409 -48.47 -11.18 6.83
N GLU A 410 -49.37 -10.20 6.95
CA GLU A 410 -50.54 -10.31 7.82
C GLU A 410 -51.64 -11.23 7.22
N ARG A 411 -52.25 -12.07 8.08
CA ARG A 411 -53.48 -12.85 7.83
C ARG A 411 -53.34 -14.05 6.89
N ASP A 412 -52.21 -14.75 6.96
CA ASP A 412 -51.95 -16.03 6.28
C ASP A 412 -51.93 -15.93 4.73
N GLU A 413 -51.69 -14.74 4.16
CA GLU A 413 -51.57 -14.50 2.72
C GLU A 413 -50.33 -13.66 2.45
N GLU A 414 -49.23 -14.31 2.05
CA GLU A 414 -47.99 -13.64 1.68
C GLU A 414 -48.14 -13.03 0.28
N THR A 415 -47.65 -11.81 0.09
CA THR A 415 -47.65 -11.10 -1.19
C THR A 415 -46.32 -10.40 -1.42
N GLY A 416 -46.06 -9.95 -2.66
CA GLY A 416 -44.85 -9.18 -2.96
C GLY A 416 -43.56 -9.97 -2.71
N PHE A 417 -42.55 -9.29 -2.17
CA PHE A 417 -41.26 -9.90 -1.84
C PHE A 417 -41.36 -10.96 -0.72
N HIS A 418 -42.34 -10.87 0.17
CA HIS A 418 -42.52 -11.86 1.24
C HIS A 418 -42.80 -13.29 0.74
N LEU A 419 -43.22 -13.46 -0.53
CA LEU A 419 -43.40 -14.77 -1.17
C LEU A 419 -42.13 -15.64 -1.23
N VAL A 420 -40.95 -15.06 -1.00
CA VAL A 420 -39.66 -15.79 -0.99
C VAL A 420 -38.89 -15.60 0.31
N GLN A 421 -39.39 -14.75 1.21
CA GLN A 421 -38.71 -14.46 2.46
C GLN A 421 -38.94 -15.60 3.46
N ASN A 422 -37.89 -16.02 4.15
CA ASN A 422 -37.89 -17.11 5.14
C ASN A 422 -38.24 -18.50 4.58
N ASP A 423 -38.30 -18.68 3.27
CA ASP A 423 -38.68 -19.93 2.61
C ASP A 423 -37.50 -20.83 2.21
N GLY A 424 -36.41 -20.75 2.97
CA GLY A 424 -35.31 -21.70 2.87
C GLY A 424 -34.20 -21.32 1.89
N SER A 425 -34.10 -20.05 1.48
CA SER A 425 -32.91 -19.50 0.79
C SER A 425 -31.62 -19.84 1.54
N ASN A 426 -30.57 -20.17 0.79
CA ASN A 426 -29.26 -20.55 1.34
C ASN A 426 -28.07 -19.77 0.75
N ILE A 427 -28.28 -18.89 -0.23
CA ILE A 427 -27.22 -18.01 -0.74
C ILE A 427 -26.78 -17.05 0.37
N LYS A 428 -25.47 -16.77 0.42
CA LYS A 428 -24.88 -15.88 1.42
C LYS A 428 -24.10 -14.72 0.79
N TYR A 429 -24.15 -13.57 1.44
CA TYR A 429 -23.31 -12.40 1.14
C TYR A 429 -22.62 -11.96 2.44
N ARG A 430 -21.28 -11.90 2.44
CA ARG A 430 -20.45 -11.60 3.62
C ARG A 430 -20.85 -12.38 4.90
N GLY A 431 -21.31 -13.62 4.70
CA GLY A 431 -21.73 -14.54 5.78
C GLY A 431 -23.22 -14.53 6.14
N ASP A 432 -23.93 -13.45 5.79
CA ASP A 432 -25.36 -13.26 6.00
C ASP A 432 -26.19 -13.89 4.88
N ASN A 433 -27.46 -14.19 5.16
CA ASN A 433 -28.36 -14.75 4.15
C ASN A 433 -28.77 -13.65 3.14
N LEU A 434 -28.51 -13.88 1.85
CA LEU A 434 -28.72 -12.85 0.83
C LEU A 434 -30.20 -12.42 0.76
N VAL A 435 -31.13 -13.37 0.69
CA VAL A 435 -32.57 -13.05 0.57
C VAL A 435 -33.14 -12.51 1.88
N ASN A 436 -32.85 -13.19 3.00
CA ASN A 436 -33.51 -12.92 4.28
C ASN A 436 -32.87 -11.79 5.09
N THR A 437 -31.74 -11.24 4.67
CA THR A 437 -31.03 -10.18 5.40
C THR A 437 -30.68 -9.02 4.51
N VAL A 438 -29.95 -9.28 3.42
CA VAL A 438 -29.43 -8.21 2.55
C VAL A 438 -30.52 -7.63 1.65
N ILE A 439 -31.21 -8.48 0.88
CA ILE A 439 -32.31 -8.05 0.01
C ILE A 439 -33.47 -7.50 0.84
N ASP A 440 -33.86 -8.21 1.90
CA ASP A 440 -34.87 -7.72 2.84
C ASP A 440 -34.52 -6.34 3.40
N GLY A 441 -33.28 -6.16 3.88
CA GLY A 441 -32.82 -4.88 4.41
C GLY A 441 -32.88 -3.75 3.37
N LEU A 442 -32.39 -3.99 2.15
CA LEU A 442 -32.51 -3.03 1.04
C LEU A 442 -33.98 -2.66 0.76
N TYR A 443 -34.88 -3.63 0.78
CA TYR A 443 -36.30 -3.41 0.47
C TYR A 443 -37.08 -2.76 1.61
N HIS A 444 -36.50 -2.73 2.81
CA HIS A 444 -36.98 -1.89 3.89
C HIS A 444 -36.65 -0.40 3.71
N LEU A 445 -35.84 0.01 2.72
CA LEU A 445 -35.85 1.40 2.27
C LEU A 445 -37.28 1.84 1.91
N GLY A 446 -37.62 3.11 2.06
CA GLY A 446 -39.00 3.59 1.99
C GLY A 446 -39.79 3.46 3.31
N PHE A 447 -39.26 2.80 4.34
CA PHE A 447 -39.84 2.75 5.68
C PHE A 447 -39.22 3.78 6.64
N LYS A 448 -39.79 3.89 7.84
CA LYS A 448 -39.43 4.95 8.79
C LYS A 448 -38.02 4.71 9.34
N ILE A 449 -37.18 5.74 9.31
CA ILE A 449 -35.85 5.71 9.95
C ILE A 449 -35.95 6.16 11.42
N LYS A 450 -35.21 5.51 12.31
CA LYS A 450 -35.03 5.91 13.72
C LYS A 450 -33.59 5.67 14.16
N GLY A 451 -32.85 6.75 14.42
CA GLY A 451 -31.40 6.66 14.61
C GLY A 451 -30.75 6.21 13.30
N ASP A 452 -29.82 5.26 13.39
CA ASP A 452 -29.14 4.68 12.21
C ASP A 452 -29.85 3.43 11.66
N ASN A 453 -31.11 3.17 12.00
CA ASN A 453 -31.81 1.97 11.56
C ASN A 453 -33.07 2.34 10.80
N VAL A 454 -33.33 1.61 9.71
CA VAL A 454 -34.66 1.56 9.13
C VAL A 454 -35.52 0.64 9.98
N LEU A 455 -36.81 0.97 10.11
CA LEU A 455 -37.76 0.19 10.89
C LEU A 455 -38.58 -0.71 9.97
N ASN A 456 -38.86 -1.92 10.42
CA ASN A 456 -39.85 -2.78 9.78
C ASN A 456 -41.30 -2.33 10.03
N GLU A 457 -42.26 -3.05 9.47
CA GLU A 457 -43.70 -2.82 9.56
C GLU A 457 -44.19 -2.67 11.02
N ASP A 458 -43.61 -3.48 11.92
CA ASP A 458 -43.90 -3.52 13.35
C ASP A 458 -43.22 -2.39 14.15
N GLY A 459 -42.31 -1.64 13.53
CA GLY A 459 -41.53 -0.59 14.16
C GLY A 459 -40.30 -1.07 14.94
N ASN A 460 -39.87 -2.31 14.74
CA ASN A 460 -38.60 -2.86 15.21
C ASN A 460 -37.46 -2.45 14.27
N ASN A 461 -36.21 -2.49 14.75
CA ASN A 461 -35.05 -2.22 13.91
C ASN A 461 -34.87 -3.34 12.87
N ASN A 462 -34.66 -2.96 11.61
CA ASN A 462 -34.12 -3.81 10.57
C ASN A 462 -32.67 -3.36 10.26
N ALA A 463 -32.29 -3.25 8.98
CA ALA A 463 -30.95 -2.88 8.53
C ALA A 463 -30.52 -1.49 9.02
N ASN A 464 -29.23 -1.38 9.30
CA ASN A 464 -28.63 -0.10 9.62
C ASN A 464 -28.32 0.70 8.34
N LEU A 465 -28.19 2.02 8.43
CA LEU A 465 -27.98 2.88 7.25
C LEU A 465 -26.62 2.64 6.56
N GLY A 466 -25.59 2.24 7.30
CA GLY A 466 -24.27 1.86 6.77
C GLY A 466 -24.30 0.53 6.02
N ASP A 467 -25.06 -0.46 6.49
CA ASP A 467 -25.30 -1.72 5.76
C ASP A 467 -25.98 -1.41 4.42
N LEU A 468 -26.98 -0.53 4.43
CA LEU A 468 -27.69 -0.11 3.22
C LEU A 468 -26.79 0.63 2.23
N ALA A 469 -25.93 1.53 2.73
CA ALA A 469 -24.92 2.19 1.92
C ALA A 469 -23.96 1.15 1.31
N THR A 470 -23.47 0.22 2.13
CA THR A 470 -22.58 -0.87 1.71
C THR A 470 -23.19 -1.71 0.58
N TRP A 471 -24.43 -2.17 0.76
CA TRP A 471 -25.11 -2.98 -0.24
C TRP A 471 -25.45 -2.19 -1.51
N LEU A 472 -25.79 -0.90 -1.41
CA LEU A 472 -26.04 -0.08 -2.58
C LEU A 472 -24.75 0.23 -3.36
N ASN A 473 -23.63 0.48 -2.69
CA ASN A 473 -22.34 0.63 -3.38
C ASN A 473 -22.00 -0.68 -4.12
N ASN A 474 -22.14 -1.84 -3.45
CA ASN A 474 -21.85 -3.13 -4.09
C ASN A 474 -22.81 -3.42 -5.26
N PHE A 475 -24.11 -3.50 -5.02
CA PHE A 475 -25.06 -3.96 -6.04
C PHE A 475 -25.46 -2.88 -7.04
N TYR A 476 -25.37 -1.58 -6.75
CA TYR A 476 -25.74 -0.54 -7.72
C TYR A 476 -24.53 0.12 -8.39
N LEU A 477 -23.47 0.45 -7.63
CA LEU A 477 -22.28 1.10 -8.17
C LEU A 477 -21.19 0.12 -8.61
N ASN A 478 -21.27 -1.15 -8.19
CA ASN A 478 -20.18 -2.11 -8.34
C ASN A 478 -18.91 -1.64 -7.63
N GLU A 479 -19.08 -1.05 -6.44
CA GLU A 479 -18.02 -0.53 -5.57
C GLU A 479 -18.10 -1.23 -4.21
N GLU A 480 -17.01 -1.89 -3.81
CA GLU A 480 -16.87 -2.52 -2.50
C GLU A 480 -16.63 -1.41 -1.45
N SER A 481 -17.64 -1.06 -0.66
CA SER A 481 -17.53 -0.02 0.37
C SER A 481 -18.22 -0.45 1.65
N THR A 482 -17.57 -0.27 2.80
CA THR A 482 -18.07 -0.68 4.11
C THR A 482 -18.23 0.53 5.03
N PHE A 483 -19.41 0.68 5.64
CA PHE A 483 -19.70 1.79 6.55
C PHE A 483 -20.02 1.29 7.96
N GLY A 484 -19.31 1.83 8.95
CA GLY A 484 -19.56 1.63 10.38
C GLY A 484 -20.74 2.45 10.94
N SER A 485 -20.88 2.38 12.25
CA SER A 485 -21.95 2.97 13.05
C SER A 485 -21.45 4.22 13.81
N GLN A 486 -22.23 4.74 14.76
CA GLN A 486 -21.78 5.82 15.66
C GLN A 486 -21.20 5.30 16.99
N LYS A 487 -20.75 4.04 17.01
CA LYS A 487 -20.21 3.37 18.18
C LYS A 487 -18.96 2.61 17.76
N SER A 488 -18.18 2.20 18.76
CA SER A 488 -17.08 1.26 18.57
C SER A 488 -17.48 0.04 17.74
N ASP A 489 -16.90 -0.04 16.55
CA ASP A 489 -17.06 -1.10 15.58
C ASP A 489 -15.79 -1.93 15.46
N ARG A 490 -15.96 -3.16 14.98
CA ARG A 490 -14.86 -4.00 14.53
C ARG A 490 -15.14 -4.37 13.09
N ILE A 491 -14.39 -3.76 12.18
CA ILE A 491 -14.51 -3.96 10.75
C ILE A 491 -13.30 -4.77 10.29
N THR A 492 -13.55 -5.77 9.48
CA THR A 492 -12.51 -6.56 8.82
C THR A 492 -12.85 -6.54 7.34
N GLY A 493 -11.95 -6.01 6.54
CA GLY A 493 -12.02 -6.03 5.10
C GLY A 493 -11.76 -7.43 4.55
N LEU A 494 -11.64 -7.49 3.24
CA LEU A 494 -11.44 -8.66 2.44
C LEU A 494 -9.97 -8.68 1.96
N ASN A 495 -9.60 -9.67 1.15
CA ASN A 495 -8.24 -9.73 0.60
C ASN A 495 -8.20 -9.03 -0.77
N HIS A 496 -8.68 -7.78 -0.85
CA HIS A 496 -8.58 -6.89 -2.01
C HIS A 496 -8.80 -5.42 -1.59
N ASP A 497 -8.58 -4.47 -2.50
CA ASP A 497 -8.82 -3.03 -2.29
C ASP A 497 -10.22 -2.76 -1.69
N ASP A 498 -10.25 -2.29 -0.44
CA ASP A 498 -11.45 -1.95 0.31
C ASP A 498 -11.59 -0.44 0.52
N LYS A 499 -12.84 0.03 0.65
CA LYS A 499 -13.13 1.39 1.11
C LYS A 499 -13.95 1.34 2.39
N ILE A 500 -13.37 1.77 3.50
CA ILE A 500 -13.96 1.64 4.83
C ILE A 500 -14.12 3.02 5.49
N TRP A 501 -15.32 3.30 6.00
CA TRP A 501 -15.60 4.47 6.84
C TRP A 501 -16.19 4.02 8.18
N ALA A 502 -15.42 4.03 9.26
CA ALA A 502 -15.82 3.52 10.58
C ALA A 502 -16.70 4.52 11.37
N ARG A 503 -16.43 5.83 11.21
CA ARG A 503 -17.25 6.99 11.64
C ARG A 503 -17.01 7.46 13.09
N ASP A 504 -17.96 7.30 14.00
CA ASP A 504 -17.77 7.76 15.39
C ASP A 504 -17.61 6.50 16.24
N GLY A 505 -16.63 6.44 17.13
CA GLY A 505 -16.41 5.20 17.86
C GLY A 505 -15.04 5.13 18.48
N ASN A 506 -14.68 3.94 18.92
CA ASN A 506 -13.27 3.61 19.12
C ASN A 506 -13.14 2.32 18.35
N ASP A 507 -12.80 2.45 17.09
CA ASP A 507 -13.01 1.45 16.07
C ASP A 507 -11.75 0.62 15.88
N LEU A 508 -11.96 -0.63 15.48
CA LEU A 508 -10.87 -1.50 15.01
C LEU A 508 -11.16 -1.83 13.55
N VAL A 509 -10.37 -1.26 12.66
CA VAL A 509 -10.39 -1.58 11.23
C VAL A 509 -9.16 -2.43 10.92
N ILE A 510 -9.39 -3.55 10.25
CA ILE A 510 -8.36 -4.42 9.68
C ILE A 510 -8.70 -4.50 8.20
N ALA A 511 -7.99 -3.80 7.33
CA ALA A 511 -8.34 -3.67 5.92
C ALA A 511 -7.99 -4.98 5.19
N GLY A 512 -6.73 -5.40 5.17
CA GLY A 512 -6.36 -6.75 4.73
C GLY A 512 -5.24 -6.75 3.70
N ASP A 513 -5.45 -7.47 2.61
CA ASP A 513 -4.58 -7.39 1.44
C ASP A 513 -5.28 -6.49 0.40
N GLY A 514 -4.55 -5.72 -0.41
CA GLY A 514 -5.12 -4.77 -1.36
C GLY A 514 -4.66 -3.35 -1.11
N ASP A 515 -4.84 -2.44 -2.08
CA ASP A 515 -4.61 -1.01 -1.87
C ASP A 515 -5.84 -0.41 -1.19
N ASP A 516 -5.87 -0.39 0.14
CA ASP A 516 -7.07 -0.09 0.93
C ASP A 516 -7.22 1.39 1.27
N PHE A 517 -8.47 1.83 1.46
CA PHE A 517 -8.81 3.10 2.08
C PHE A 517 -9.58 2.84 3.37
N ALA A 518 -9.13 3.40 4.49
CA ALA A 518 -9.83 3.31 5.77
C ALA A 518 -9.84 4.64 6.53
N ASP A 519 -11.03 5.11 6.90
CA ASP A 519 -11.25 6.30 7.72
C ASP A 519 -11.90 5.91 9.06
N GLY A 520 -11.18 6.13 10.17
CA GLY A 520 -11.60 5.85 11.54
C GLY A 520 -12.66 6.84 12.02
N GLY A 521 -12.45 8.12 11.72
CA GLY A 521 -13.34 9.22 12.06
C GLY A 521 -13.11 9.79 13.47
N ASN A 522 -14.14 9.90 14.31
CA ASN A 522 -14.00 10.45 15.65
C ASN A 522 -13.85 9.36 16.70
N GLY A 523 -12.81 9.50 17.52
CA GLY A 523 -12.55 8.75 18.74
C GLY A 523 -11.21 8.03 18.65
N ASN A 524 -10.93 7.11 19.57
CA ASN A 524 -9.58 6.50 19.63
C ASN A 524 -9.58 5.20 18.82
N ASP A 525 -9.16 5.28 17.58
CA ASP A 525 -9.28 4.24 16.58
C ASP A 525 -7.98 3.46 16.40
N ARG A 526 -8.12 2.24 15.90
CA ARG A 526 -7.00 1.42 15.46
C ARG A 526 -7.26 0.95 14.04
N LEU A 527 -6.43 1.43 13.11
CA LEU A 527 -6.47 1.07 11.71
C LEU A 527 -5.24 0.25 11.36
N ILE A 528 -5.46 -0.85 10.65
CA ILE A 528 -4.40 -1.75 10.15
C ILE A 528 -4.68 -1.92 8.65
N GLY A 529 -3.77 -1.46 7.80
CA GLY A 529 -3.82 -1.60 6.34
C GLY A 529 -3.56 -3.06 5.96
N GLY A 530 -2.29 -3.46 5.88
CA GLY A 530 -1.85 -4.84 5.73
C GLY A 530 -0.86 -4.98 4.59
N ASN A 531 -1.25 -5.59 3.48
CA ASN A 531 -0.41 -5.66 2.28
C ASN A 531 -1.04 -4.81 1.18
N GLY A 532 -0.27 -3.95 0.51
CA GLY A 532 -0.76 -3.04 -0.52
C GLY A 532 -0.43 -1.60 -0.16
N ASN A 533 -0.71 -0.65 -1.05
CA ASN A 533 -0.49 0.77 -0.81
C ASN A 533 -1.75 1.35 -0.14
N ASP A 534 -1.75 1.40 1.18
CA ASP A 534 -2.93 1.72 1.98
C ASP A 534 -3.04 3.21 2.29
N THR A 535 -4.26 3.72 2.39
CA THR A 535 -4.56 5.07 2.90
C THR A 535 -5.37 4.97 4.18
N LEU A 536 -4.78 5.32 5.31
CA LEU A 536 -5.38 5.23 6.63
C LEU A 536 -5.57 6.63 7.23
N ILE A 537 -6.79 6.96 7.65
CA ILE A 537 -7.14 8.24 8.25
C ILE A 537 -7.68 8.02 9.68
N GLY A 538 -7.02 8.57 10.70
CA GLY A 538 -7.44 8.51 12.11
C GLY A 538 -8.42 9.62 12.50
N ALA A 539 -8.24 10.82 11.92
CA ALA A 539 -9.03 12.02 12.17
C ALA A 539 -8.94 12.62 13.60
N ALA A 540 -9.84 12.34 14.53
CA ALA A 540 -9.84 13.03 15.82
C ALA A 540 -9.86 12.07 17.00
N GLY A 541 -8.77 11.99 17.76
CA GLY A 541 -8.72 11.11 18.92
C GLY A 541 -7.32 10.86 19.46
N ASN A 542 -7.01 9.61 19.79
CA ASN A 542 -5.63 9.18 20.02
C ASN A 542 -5.54 7.83 19.32
N ASP A 543 -5.07 7.89 18.09
CA ASP A 543 -5.25 6.87 17.09
C ASP A 543 -3.98 6.04 16.92
N ARG A 544 -4.17 4.81 16.47
CA ARG A 544 -3.09 3.92 16.08
C ARG A 544 -3.28 3.48 14.65
N LEU A 545 -2.40 3.93 13.76
CA LEU A 545 -2.39 3.55 12.35
C LEU A 545 -1.18 2.65 12.10
N GLU A 546 -1.42 1.51 11.45
CA GLU A 546 -0.40 0.53 11.05
C GLU A 546 -0.56 0.29 9.54
N GLY A 547 0.37 0.78 8.71
CA GLY A 547 0.34 0.66 7.23
C GLY A 547 0.54 -0.79 6.79
N GLY A 548 1.75 -1.31 6.94
CA GLY A 548 2.11 -2.68 6.66
C GLY A 548 3.16 -2.77 5.54
N ASN A 549 2.88 -3.54 4.50
CA ASN A 549 3.78 -3.67 3.35
C ASN A 549 3.21 -2.90 2.16
N GLY A 550 3.93 -1.95 1.60
CA GLY A 550 3.49 -1.14 0.46
C GLY A 550 3.85 0.32 0.69
N ASN A 551 3.57 1.22 -0.25
CA ASN A 551 3.81 2.65 -0.06
C ASN A 551 2.53 3.28 0.52
N ASP A 552 2.48 3.40 1.83
CA ASP A 552 1.28 3.75 2.59
C ASP A 552 1.18 5.25 2.85
N VAL A 553 -0.06 5.73 3.05
CA VAL A 553 -0.39 7.10 3.47
C VAL A 553 -1.17 7.04 4.77
N LEU A 554 -0.57 7.50 5.86
CA LEU A 554 -1.17 7.53 7.20
C LEU A 554 -1.39 8.99 7.64
N ASP A 555 -2.64 9.39 7.87
CA ASP A 555 -3.03 10.71 8.39
C ASP A 555 -3.79 10.54 9.71
N ALA A 556 -3.17 10.86 10.85
CA ALA A 556 -3.81 10.66 12.15
C ALA A 556 -4.68 11.84 12.62
N GLY A 557 -4.42 13.07 12.15
CA GLY A 557 -5.20 14.25 12.51
C GLY A 557 -4.91 14.86 13.89
N ASP A 558 -5.95 15.14 14.69
CA ASP A 558 -5.82 15.77 16.01
C ASP A 558 -5.71 14.69 17.11
N GLY A 559 -4.64 14.68 17.91
CA GLY A 559 -4.54 13.62 18.92
C GLY A 559 -3.26 13.50 19.71
N ASN A 560 -2.94 12.29 20.19
CA ASN A 560 -1.58 11.90 20.56
C ASN A 560 -1.42 10.51 19.96
N ASP A 561 -0.90 10.49 18.75
CA ASP A 561 -1.13 9.39 17.84
C ASP A 561 0.11 8.51 17.70
N LEU A 562 -0.11 7.29 17.23
CA LEU A 562 0.95 6.33 16.92
C LEU A 562 0.79 5.81 15.50
N LEU A 563 1.68 6.26 14.62
CA LEU A 563 1.76 5.84 13.24
C LEU A 563 2.95 4.89 13.07
N ILE A 564 2.72 3.75 12.43
CA ILE A 564 3.74 2.77 12.08
C ILE A 564 3.52 2.42 10.62
N ALA A 565 4.46 2.79 9.76
CA ALA A 565 4.33 2.62 8.33
C ALA A 565 4.63 1.18 7.93
N GLY A 566 5.89 0.73 8.02
CA GLY A 566 6.24 -0.67 7.81
C GLY A 566 7.33 -0.82 6.75
N THR A 567 7.01 -1.39 5.58
CA THR A 567 7.97 -1.49 4.48
C THR A 567 7.41 -0.81 3.24
N GLY A 568 8.20 0.01 2.56
CA GLY A 568 7.79 0.80 1.40
C GLY A 568 8.22 2.24 1.58
N ASN A 569 7.94 3.11 0.60
CA ASN A 569 8.21 4.55 0.75
C ASN A 569 6.93 5.21 1.23
N ASP A 570 6.84 5.43 2.53
CA ASP A 570 5.60 5.77 3.20
C ASP A 570 5.47 7.26 3.47
N LYS A 571 4.23 7.72 3.65
CA LYS A 571 3.92 9.10 4.04
C LYS A 571 3.09 9.12 5.31
N LEU A 572 3.60 9.78 6.34
CA LEU A 572 2.97 9.86 7.66
C LEU A 572 2.75 11.33 8.03
N ASP A 573 1.51 11.70 8.32
CA ASP A 573 1.13 12.98 8.92
C ASP A 573 0.41 12.71 10.25
N ALA A 574 1.03 13.10 11.36
CA ALA A 574 0.43 12.93 12.67
C ALA A 574 -0.41 14.14 13.13
N GLY A 575 -0.44 15.23 12.36
CA GLY A 575 -1.18 16.44 12.72
C GLY A 575 -0.74 17.04 14.06
N ALA A 576 -1.69 17.35 14.94
CA ALA A 576 -1.45 18.10 16.17
C ALA A 576 -1.54 17.20 17.40
N GLY A 577 -0.46 17.10 18.18
CA GLY A 577 -0.40 16.11 19.24
C GLY A 577 0.97 15.97 19.85
N ASN A 578 1.12 15.10 20.87
CA ASN A 578 2.44 14.55 21.18
C ASN A 578 2.51 13.17 20.54
N ASP A 579 3.04 13.14 19.34
CA ASP A 579 2.87 12.00 18.44
C ASP A 579 4.12 11.15 18.35
N ARG A 580 3.93 9.90 17.93
CA ARG A 580 5.01 9.00 17.62
C ARG A 580 4.83 8.41 16.22
N LEU A 581 5.82 8.64 15.36
CA LEU A 581 5.85 8.14 14.00
C LEU A 581 7.06 7.21 13.85
N ILE A 582 6.84 6.13 13.11
CA ILE A 582 7.86 5.14 12.75
C ILE A 582 7.69 4.86 11.26
N GLY A 583 8.69 5.23 10.45
CA GLY A 583 8.74 4.95 9.01
C GLY A 583 8.93 3.46 8.75
N GLY A 584 10.15 2.96 8.87
CA GLY A 584 10.47 1.55 8.73
C GLY A 584 11.48 1.32 7.61
N ASP A 585 11.23 0.37 6.73
CA ASP A 585 12.12 0.11 5.60
C ASP A 585 11.65 0.89 4.37
N GLY A 586 12.46 1.77 3.81
CA GLY A 586 12.18 2.56 2.60
C GLY A 586 12.43 4.05 2.81
N ASN A 587 12.19 4.88 1.80
CA ASN A 587 12.44 6.32 1.90
C ASN A 587 11.15 7.04 2.34
N ASP A 588 11.03 7.37 3.61
CA ASP A 588 9.77 7.80 4.21
C ASP A 588 9.67 9.32 4.41
N GLU A 589 8.45 9.86 4.31
CA GLU A 589 8.10 11.25 4.62
C GLU A 589 7.30 11.31 5.93
N LEU A 590 7.94 11.73 7.03
CA LEU A 590 7.32 11.83 8.36
C LEU A 590 7.10 13.28 8.75
N THR A 591 5.85 13.69 8.96
CA THR A 591 5.48 15.04 9.36
C THR A 591 4.64 15.04 10.64
N ALA A 592 4.96 15.94 11.57
CA ALA A 592 4.14 16.31 12.72
C ALA A 592 4.09 17.84 12.86
N SER A 593 3.11 18.35 13.62
CA SER A 593 2.91 19.80 13.77
C SER A 593 3.39 20.37 15.11
N SER A 594 2.53 20.39 16.13
CA SER A 594 2.86 21.05 17.40
C SER A 594 2.70 20.07 18.55
N GLY A 595 3.68 20.03 19.44
CA GLY A 595 3.71 19.14 20.59
C GLY A 595 5.10 18.54 20.77
N ASN A 596 5.27 17.57 21.66
CA ASN A 596 6.57 16.94 21.89
C ASN A 596 6.59 15.60 21.16
N ASN A 597 7.09 15.62 19.93
CA ASN A 597 6.97 14.53 18.97
C ASN A 597 8.20 13.64 18.96
N ARG A 598 8.01 12.36 18.59
CA ARG A 598 9.09 11.41 18.32
C ARG A 598 8.92 10.83 16.92
N LEU A 599 9.87 11.12 16.03
CA LEU A 599 9.91 10.60 14.67
C LEU A 599 11.14 9.67 14.53
N GLU A 600 10.95 8.52 13.92
CA GLU A 600 11.99 7.51 13.67
C GLU A 600 11.88 7.06 12.20
N GLY A 601 12.87 7.38 11.36
CA GLY A 601 12.92 6.99 9.95
C GLY A 601 13.20 5.51 9.75
N GLN A 602 14.30 5.03 10.33
CA GLN A 602 14.86 3.67 10.25
C GLN A 602 15.74 3.41 9.03
N ASP A 603 15.33 2.59 8.06
CA ASP A 603 16.21 2.14 6.97
C ASP A 603 15.78 2.81 5.67
N GLY A 604 16.56 3.75 5.13
CA GLY A 604 16.29 4.43 3.87
C GLY A 604 16.66 5.90 3.96
N ASN A 605 16.45 6.66 2.88
CA ASN A 605 16.73 8.09 2.87
C ASN A 605 15.45 8.84 3.27
N ASP A 606 15.31 9.15 4.55
CA ASP A 606 14.07 9.64 5.14
C ASP A 606 14.01 11.17 5.24
N SER A 607 12.80 11.72 5.31
CA SER A 607 12.54 13.14 5.53
C SER A 607 11.61 13.33 6.73
N LEU A 608 12.16 13.85 7.83
CA LEU A 608 11.47 14.01 9.12
C LEU A 608 11.25 15.50 9.44
N VAL A 609 10.01 15.92 9.70
CA VAL A 609 9.65 17.28 10.09
C VAL A 609 8.73 17.27 11.33
N SER A 610 9.13 17.87 12.45
CA SER A 610 8.33 17.82 13.71
C SER A 610 7.65 19.13 14.14
N GLY A 611 8.07 20.27 13.58
CA GLY A 611 7.42 21.56 13.80
C GLY A 611 7.81 22.29 15.08
N ALA A 612 6.94 22.35 16.09
CA ALA A 612 7.20 23.13 17.30
C ALA A 612 6.99 22.33 18.58
N GLY A 613 7.96 22.39 19.49
CA GLY A 613 7.83 21.77 20.81
C GLY A 613 9.14 21.31 21.41
N LYS A 614 9.20 20.06 21.85
CA LYS A 614 10.45 19.44 22.30
C LYS A 614 10.50 18.07 21.68
N ASP A 615 11.21 18.00 20.57
CA ASP A 615 11.09 16.88 19.66
C ASP A 615 12.33 16.00 19.68
N LEU A 616 12.14 14.75 19.25
CA LEU A 616 13.20 13.78 19.04
C LEU A 616 13.05 13.17 17.66
N LEU A 617 13.98 13.49 16.77
CA LEU A 617 14.06 12.93 15.42
C LEU A 617 15.27 11.98 15.37
N ILE A 618 15.08 10.83 14.74
CA ILE A 618 16.12 9.83 14.50
C ILE A 618 15.99 9.41 13.04
N GLY A 619 17.01 9.66 12.22
CA GLY A 619 17.08 9.23 10.82
C GLY A 619 17.21 7.72 10.76
N GLY A 620 18.42 7.20 10.90
CA GLY A 620 18.68 5.76 11.00
C GLY A 620 19.82 5.34 10.09
N LYS A 621 19.53 4.59 9.03
CA LYS A 621 20.49 4.29 7.96
C LYS A 621 20.00 4.94 6.69
N GLY A 622 20.89 5.52 5.89
CA GLY A 622 20.56 6.21 4.66
C GLY A 622 20.88 7.70 4.81
N ASP A 623 20.79 8.44 3.71
CA ASP A 623 21.05 9.88 3.73
C ASP A 623 19.76 10.61 4.13
N ASP A 624 19.65 10.99 5.41
CA ASP A 624 18.42 11.49 6.02
C ASP A 624 18.34 13.02 6.09
N LYS A 625 17.11 13.56 6.05
CA LYS A 625 16.83 14.99 6.26
C LYS A 625 15.93 15.19 7.47
N LEU A 626 16.44 15.87 8.50
CA LEU A 626 15.73 16.11 9.76
C LEU A 626 15.53 17.61 10.01
N ASP A 627 14.29 18.08 10.14
CA ASP A 627 13.94 19.46 10.52
C ASP A 627 13.00 19.46 11.74
N SER A 628 13.51 19.89 12.90
CA SER A 628 12.68 19.95 14.12
C SER A 628 11.96 21.28 14.35
N GLY A 629 12.20 22.30 13.52
CA GLY A 629 11.66 23.63 13.73
C GLY A 629 12.09 24.25 15.07
N ALA A 630 11.13 24.72 15.87
CA ALA A 630 11.40 25.54 17.07
C ALA A 630 11.14 24.77 18.37
N GLY A 631 12.10 24.76 19.28
CA GLY A 631 12.00 23.88 20.43
C GLY A 631 13.32 23.68 21.14
N ASN A 632 13.39 22.77 22.12
CA ASN A 632 14.69 22.32 22.64
C ASN A 632 14.90 20.88 22.21
N ASP A 633 15.34 20.71 20.98
CA ASP A 633 15.14 19.48 20.22
C ASP A 633 16.39 18.60 20.23
N ARG A 634 16.19 17.33 19.92
CA ARG A 634 17.28 16.37 19.74
C ARG A 634 17.14 15.68 18.39
N LEU A 635 18.16 15.81 17.56
CA LEU A 635 18.27 15.13 16.27
C LEU A 635 19.44 14.15 16.31
N ILE A 636 19.25 13.01 15.65
CA ILE A 636 20.27 11.97 15.45
C ILE A 636 20.16 11.55 13.99
N GLY A 637 21.20 11.75 13.19
CA GLY A 637 21.27 11.31 11.79
C GLY A 637 21.36 9.79 11.72
N GLY A 638 22.57 9.25 11.91
CA GLY A 638 22.81 7.82 12.01
C GLY A 638 23.95 7.37 11.11
N ASP A 639 23.68 6.44 10.20
CA ASP A 639 24.61 6.01 9.16
C ASP A 639 24.17 6.64 7.83
N GLY A 640 25.02 7.40 7.14
CA GLY A 640 24.70 8.07 5.89
C GLY A 640 25.12 9.53 5.94
N ASN A 641 24.95 10.26 4.84
CA ASN A 641 25.27 11.69 4.79
C ASN A 641 24.01 12.50 5.13
N ASP A 642 23.88 12.90 6.39
CA ASP A 642 22.63 13.43 6.94
C ASP A 642 22.57 14.97 6.96
N GLU A 643 21.39 15.55 6.75
CA GLU A 643 21.11 16.98 6.91
C GLU A 643 20.22 17.22 8.14
N LEU A 644 20.78 17.79 9.20
CA LEU A 644 20.09 18.07 10.46
C LEU A 644 19.90 19.58 10.64
N VAL A 645 18.65 20.01 10.75
CA VAL A 645 18.29 21.43 10.89
C VAL A 645 17.40 21.65 12.12
N THR A 646 17.76 22.67 12.90
CA THR A 646 16.93 23.19 14.00
C THR A 646 16.88 24.71 13.95
N SER A 647 15.96 25.32 14.70
CA SER A 647 15.87 26.78 14.80
C SER A 647 16.26 27.29 16.20
N ALA A 648 15.45 28.16 16.82
CA ALA A 648 15.76 28.72 18.13
C ALA A 648 15.49 27.73 19.26
N GLY A 649 16.40 27.67 20.23
CA GLY A 649 16.28 26.87 21.46
C GLY A 649 17.63 26.34 21.93
N ASN A 650 17.66 25.37 22.86
CA ASN A 650 18.91 24.71 23.23
C ASN A 650 18.87 23.27 22.71
N ASN A 651 19.47 23.07 21.55
CA ASN A 651 19.33 21.88 20.73
C ASN A 651 20.55 20.95 20.87
N ARG A 652 20.33 19.67 20.58
CA ARG A 652 21.41 18.69 20.44
C ARG A 652 21.29 17.98 19.10
N LEU A 653 22.31 18.10 18.26
CA LEU A 653 22.41 17.43 16.97
C LEU A 653 23.60 16.46 17.03
N GLU A 654 23.44 15.29 16.42
CA GLU A 654 24.45 14.24 16.31
C GLU A 654 24.34 13.64 14.90
N GLY A 655 25.36 13.84 14.06
CA GLY A 655 25.41 13.36 12.68
C GLY A 655 25.51 11.84 12.66
N GLY A 656 26.71 11.31 12.95
CA GLY A 656 26.92 9.88 13.12
C GLY A 656 28.08 9.39 12.26
N ASN A 657 27.80 8.54 11.27
CA ASN A 657 28.79 8.09 10.29
C ASN A 657 28.38 8.61 8.92
N GLY A 658 29.28 9.27 8.21
CA GLY A 658 29.03 9.85 6.89
C GLY A 658 29.40 11.34 6.92
N ASP A 659 29.33 12.00 5.77
CA ASP A 659 29.66 13.42 5.68
C ASP A 659 28.39 14.23 5.99
N ASP A 660 28.23 14.65 7.24
CA ASP A 660 26.99 15.22 7.76
C ASP A 660 26.95 16.75 7.70
N THR A 661 25.76 17.33 7.57
CA THR A 661 25.53 18.77 7.67
C THR A 661 24.58 19.10 8.82
N LEU A 662 25.10 19.73 9.86
CA LEU A 662 24.36 20.10 11.07
C LEU A 662 24.22 21.62 11.15
N THR A 663 22.99 22.12 11.11
CA THR A 663 22.69 23.55 11.29
C THR A 663 21.75 23.77 12.47
N SER A 664 22.18 24.63 13.39
CA SER A 664 21.35 25.14 14.49
C SER A 664 21.09 26.64 14.34
N GLY A 665 20.20 27.16 15.19
CA GLY A 665 19.77 28.55 15.19
C GLY A 665 20.35 29.37 16.34
N ALA A 666 19.44 29.96 17.13
CA ALA A 666 19.83 30.78 18.27
C ALA A 666 19.67 29.96 19.56
N GLY A 667 20.69 29.90 20.42
CA GLY A 667 20.63 28.87 21.44
C GLY A 667 21.81 28.72 22.38
N LYS A 668 21.84 27.55 23.02
CA LYS A 668 23.05 26.99 23.61
C LYS A 668 23.10 25.56 23.15
N ASP A 669 23.73 25.39 22.01
CA ASP A 669 23.56 24.19 21.21
C ASP A 669 24.77 23.27 21.37
N LEU A 670 24.53 21.99 21.11
CA LEU A 670 25.55 20.96 21.08
C LEU A 670 25.45 20.21 19.75
N LEU A 671 26.44 20.41 18.89
CA LEU A 671 26.57 19.72 17.61
C LEU A 671 27.75 18.74 17.71
N ILE A 672 27.56 17.54 17.18
CA ILE A 672 28.57 16.48 17.11
C ILE A 672 28.48 15.92 15.70
N GLY A 673 29.54 16.03 14.91
CA GLY A 673 29.64 15.47 13.56
C GLY A 673 29.70 13.95 13.64
N GLY A 674 30.87 13.41 13.99
CA GLY A 674 31.05 11.99 14.22
C GLY A 674 32.22 11.44 13.42
N ARG A 675 31.93 10.64 12.39
CA ARG A 675 32.92 10.16 11.43
C ARG A 675 32.53 10.64 10.06
N GLY A 676 33.49 11.09 9.27
CA GLY A 676 33.24 11.65 7.94
C GLY A 676 33.62 13.13 7.95
N ASP A 677 33.59 13.76 6.78
CA ASP A 677 33.95 15.16 6.64
C ASP A 677 32.71 16.02 6.94
N ASP A 678 32.56 16.49 8.18
CA ASP A 678 31.30 17.06 8.67
C ASP A 678 31.27 18.60 8.57
N LYS A 679 30.08 19.17 8.33
CA LYS A 679 29.81 20.61 8.35
C LYS A 679 28.89 20.99 9.49
N LEU A 680 29.37 21.77 10.46
CA LEU A 680 28.62 22.19 11.65
C LEU A 680 28.48 23.73 11.69
N ASP A 681 27.25 24.25 11.70
CA ASP A 681 26.94 25.66 11.95
C ASP A 681 25.98 25.78 13.14
N SER A 682 26.42 26.34 14.26
CA SER A 682 25.55 26.49 15.44
C SER A 682 24.78 27.80 15.53
N GLY A 683 25.01 28.75 14.61
CA GLY A 683 24.40 30.07 14.71
C GLY A 683 24.86 30.86 15.94
N ALA A 684 23.93 31.49 16.66
CA ALA A 684 24.25 32.45 17.73
C ALA A 684 23.93 31.87 19.10
N GLY A 685 24.86 31.95 20.05
CA GLY A 685 24.69 31.19 21.27
C GLY A 685 25.99 30.97 22.02
N ASN A 686 25.92 30.29 23.17
CA ASN A 686 27.12 29.76 23.79
C ASN A 686 27.16 28.27 23.50
N ASP A 687 27.78 27.92 22.39
CA ASP A 687 27.61 26.63 21.74
C ASP A 687 28.84 25.73 21.93
N ARG A 688 28.63 24.44 21.66
CA ARG A 688 29.70 23.44 21.62
C ARG A 688 29.60 22.63 20.35
N LEU A 689 30.70 22.60 19.59
CA LEU A 689 30.83 21.83 18.36
C LEU A 689 31.99 20.86 18.54
N TYR A 690 31.78 19.64 18.05
CA TYR A 690 32.77 18.57 18.00
C TYR A 690 32.71 17.99 16.58
N GLY A 691 33.79 18.07 15.82
CA GLY A 691 33.90 17.48 14.48
C GLY A 691 33.95 15.97 14.56
N GLY A 692 35.11 15.42 14.92
CA GLY A 692 35.29 14.01 15.20
C GLY A 692 36.44 13.40 14.42
N ASP A 693 36.16 12.39 13.61
CA ASP A 693 37.10 11.81 12.66
C ASP A 693 36.75 12.30 11.25
N GLY A 694 37.65 12.97 10.53
CA GLY A 694 37.41 13.49 9.17
C GLY A 694 37.87 14.94 9.06
N ASP A 695 37.84 15.51 7.86
CA ASP A 695 38.23 16.90 7.63
C ASP A 695 37.00 17.81 7.85
N ASP A 696 36.84 18.36 9.06
CA ASP A 696 35.58 18.98 9.50
C ASP A 696 35.55 20.52 9.32
N GLU A 697 34.38 21.09 8.99
CA GLU A 697 34.12 22.53 8.96
C GLU A 697 33.19 22.95 10.11
N LEU A 698 33.74 23.62 11.13
CA LEU A 698 32.99 24.08 12.31
C LEU A 698 32.85 25.61 12.29
N VAL A 699 31.62 26.10 12.30
CA VAL A 699 31.29 27.53 12.27
C VAL A 699 30.36 27.91 13.41
N THR A 700 30.69 29.01 14.09
CA THR A 700 29.79 29.65 15.06
C THR A 700 29.74 31.15 14.83
N SER A 701 28.79 31.85 15.47
CA SER A 701 28.69 33.30 15.41
C SER A 701 28.97 33.96 16.76
N ALA A 702 28.06 34.78 17.28
CA ALA A 702 28.27 35.50 18.54
C ALA A 702 27.99 34.62 19.77
N GLY A 703 28.84 34.77 20.80
CA GLY A 703 28.71 34.17 22.12
C GLY A 703 30.03 33.55 22.58
N ASN A 704 30.03 32.82 23.69
CA ASN A 704 31.27 32.18 24.19
C ASN A 704 31.24 30.70 23.83
N ASN A 705 31.94 30.34 22.75
CA ASN A 705 31.84 29.05 22.08
C ASN A 705 33.02 28.13 22.39
N ARG A 706 32.79 26.83 22.21
CA ARG A 706 33.85 25.81 22.19
C ARG A 706 33.76 25.02 20.90
N LEU A 707 34.83 25.00 20.12
CA LEU A 707 34.98 24.19 18.92
C LEU A 707 36.16 23.22 19.13
N GLU A 708 35.99 21.97 18.72
CA GLU A 708 37.00 20.92 18.75
C GLU A 708 36.91 20.14 17.44
N GLY A 709 37.95 20.20 16.61
CA GLY A 709 38.02 19.52 15.31
C GLY A 709 38.11 18.02 15.50
N GLY A 710 39.27 17.52 15.91
CA GLY A 710 39.47 16.12 16.29
C GLY A 710 40.62 15.49 15.54
N ASN A 711 40.33 14.54 14.65
CA ASN A 711 41.30 13.92 13.75
C ASN A 711 40.95 14.30 12.32
N GLY A 712 41.91 14.79 11.55
CA GLY A 712 41.68 15.26 10.18
C GLY A 712 42.11 16.70 10.05
N ASP A 713 42.13 17.23 8.83
CA ASP A 713 42.55 18.60 8.57
C ASP A 713 41.34 19.54 8.74
N ASP A 714 41.17 20.09 9.94
CA ASP A 714 39.92 20.76 10.33
C ASP A 714 39.93 22.27 10.07
N THR A 715 38.76 22.86 9.76
CA THR A 715 38.56 24.31 9.68
C THR A 715 37.56 24.80 10.73
N LEU A 716 38.06 25.54 11.73
CA LEU A 716 37.29 26.08 12.83
C LEU A 716 37.19 27.61 12.73
N THR A 717 35.98 28.13 12.56
CA THR A 717 35.70 29.57 12.54
C THR A 717 34.73 29.96 13.66
N SER A 718 35.17 30.87 14.52
CA SER A 718 34.31 31.50 15.53
C SER A 718 33.99 32.96 15.17
N GLY A 719 33.03 33.53 15.89
CA GLY A 719 32.58 34.90 15.72
C GLY A 719 33.02 35.81 16.86
N ALA A 720 32.07 36.55 17.43
CA ALA A 720 32.36 37.49 18.51
C ALA A 720 32.16 36.81 19.88
N GLY A 721 33.13 36.85 20.78
CA GLY A 721 33.07 35.96 21.93
C GLY A 721 34.22 35.98 22.91
N LYS A 722 34.31 34.90 23.68
CA LYS A 722 35.50 34.50 24.45
C LYS A 722 35.57 33.00 24.23
N ASP A 723 36.21 32.64 23.15
CA ASP A 723 36.06 31.34 22.51
C ASP A 723 37.23 30.43 22.81
N LEU A 724 36.99 29.14 22.63
CA LEU A 724 37.99 28.09 22.77
C LEU A 724 37.96 27.20 21.54
N LEU A 725 38.99 27.29 20.72
CA LEU A 725 39.18 26.47 19.53
C LEU A 725 40.32 25.49 19.79
N ILE A 726 40.13 24.24 19.39
CA ILE A 726 41.11 23.15 19.49
C ILE A 726 41.08 22.41 18.15
N GLY A 727 42.19 22.40 17.41
CA GLY A 727 42.33 21.65 16.16
C GLY A 727 42.35 20.16 16.45
N GLY A 728 43.50 19.64 16.89
CA GLY A 728 43.65 18.26 17.31
C GLY A 728 44.81 17.57 16.61
N ASN A 729 44.51 16.58 15.77
CA ASN A 729 45.48 15.92 14.92
C ASN A 729 45.16 16.23 13.47
N GLY A 730 46.08 16.84 12.74
CA GLY A 730 45.88 17.20 11.33
C GLY A 730 46.42 18.58 11.06
N GLU A 731 46.43 19.02 9.81
CA GLU A 731 46.82 20.39 9.47
C GLU A 731 45.60 21.31 9.63
N ASP A 732 45.44 21.89 10.82
CA ASP A 732 44.20 22.58 11.21
C ASP A 732 44.24 24.09 10.93
N LYS A 733 43.08 24.67 10.59
CA LYS A 733 42.89 26.12 10.42
C LYS A 733 41.89 26.68 11.43
N LEU A 734 42.36 27.52 12.34
CA LEU A 734 41.55 28.13 13.39
C LEU A 734 41.47 29.66 13.20
N ASP A 735 40.26 30.22 13.12
CA ASP A 735 39.97 31.66 13.13
C ASP A 735 39.00 31.97 14.27
N SER A 736 39.46 32.71 15.30
CA SER A 736 38.63 32.99 16.49
C SER A 736 37.73 34.23 16.38
N GLY A 737 37.90 35.07 15.35
CA GLY A 737 37.01 36.21 15.14
C GLY A 737 37.29 37.43 16.04
N ALA A 738 36.46 37.72 17.04
CA ALA A 738 36.67 38.89 17.89
C ALA A 738 36.37 38.55 19.35
N GLY A 739 37.31 38.74 20.26
CA GLY A 739 37.16 38.20 21.60
C GLY A 739 38.44 38.24 22.40
N ASP A 740 38.42 37.73 23.62
CA ASP A 740 39.69 37.34 24.26
C ASP A 740 39.71 35.81 24.24
N ASP A 741 40.33 35.23 23.21
CA ASP A 741 40.11 33.86 22.79
C ASP A 741 41.28 32.95 23.15
N ARG A 742 41.06 31.64 23.01
CA ARG A 742 42.09 30.60 23.20
C ARG A 742 42.09 29.62 22.04
N LEU A 743 43.23 29.49 21.38
CA LEU A 743 43.42 28.60 20.26
C LEU A 743 44.54 27.61 20.59
N TYR A 744 44.31 26.34 20.26
CA TYR A 744 45.29 25.25 20.37
C TYR A 744 45.31 24.51 19.03
N GLY A 745 46.45 24.48 18.33
CA GLY A 745 46.61 23.75 17.08
C GLY A 745 46.59 22.25 17.34
N GLY A 746 47.67 21.74 17.93
CA GLY A 746 47.77 20.35 18.38
C GLY A 746 48.98 19.67 17.77
N ASN A 747 48.74 18.71 16.89
CA ASN A 747 49.79 18.00 16.18
C ASN A 747 49.68 18.28 14.68
N ASN A 748 50.83 18.36 14.02
CA ASN A 748 51.03 18.72 12.62
C ASN A 748 51.01 20.24 12.42
N ASN A 749 51.04 20.70 11.16
CA ASN A 749 51.30 22.11 10.85
C ASN A 749 49.99 22.89 10.85
N ASP A 750 49.78 23.72 11.86
CA ASP A 750 48.52 24.41 12.08
C ASP A 750 48.58 25.91 11.72
N ILE A 751 47.42 26.49 11.39
CA ILE A 751 47.24 27.93 11.16
C ILE A 751 46.26 28.49 12.18
N LEU A 752 46.74 29.36 13.08
CA LEU A 752 45.93 29.97 14.14
C LEU A 752 45.84 31.49 13.95
N LEU A 753 44.62 32.02 13.88
CA LEU A 753 44.33 33.45 13.71
C LEU A 753 43.51 33.97 14.92
N GLY A 754 44.15 34.76 15.78
CA GLY A 754 43.53 35.36 16.98
C GLY A 754 42.57 36.52 16.68
N LYS A 755 42.96 37.37 15.71
CA LYS A 755 42.19 38.52 15.21
C LYS A 755 42.02 39.62 16.28
N ASP A 756 40.80 40.03 16.62
CA ASP A 756 40.57 41.20 17.49
C ASP A 756 40.45 40.77 18.97
N GLY A 757 41.35 41.23 19.83
CA GLY A 757 41.28 41.19 21.29
C GLY A 757 42.50 40.53 21.91
N ASN A 758 42.49 40.20 23.22
CA ASN A 758 43.70 39.70 23.90
C ASN A 758 43.73 38.18 23.90
N ASP A 759 44.39 37.61 22.90
CA ASP A 759 44.27 36.19 22.58
C ASP A 759 45.41 35.37 23.16
N ARG A 760 45.15 34.07 23.31
CA ARG A 760 46.16 33.07 23.62
C ARG A 760 46.20 32.01 22.52
N LEU A 761 47.32 31.92 21.82
CA LEU A 761 47.55 30.93 20.77
C LEU A 761 48.68 29.98 21.20
N GLU A 762 48.50 28.69 20.95
CA GLU A 762 49.47 27.62 21.22
C GLU A 762 49.47 26.65 20.04
N GLY A 763 50.58 26.59 19.27
CA GLY A 763 50.69 25.79 18.05
C GLY A 763 50.74 24.30 18.39
N GLY A 764 51.80 23.87 19.07
CA GLY A 764 51.91 22.50 19.58
C GLY A 764 53.12 21.78 19.01
N ASN A 765 52.90 20.69 18.27
CA ASN A 765 53.95 19.99 17.55
C ASN A 765 53.74 20.19 16.05
N GLY A 766 54.73 20.71 15.32
CA GLY A 766 54.59 20.95 13.89
C GLY A 766 55.23 22.28 13.52
N ASN A 767 55.21 22.61 12.23
CA ASN A 767 55.67 23.92 11.78
C ASN A 767 54.46 24.85 11.67
N ASP A 768 54.13 25.54 12.75
CA ASP A 768 52.85 26.25 12.87
C ASP A 768 52.95 27.70 12.40
N ILE A 769 51.81 28.26 11.96
CA ILE A 769 51.64 29.69 11.65
C ILE A 769 50.64 30.30 12.63
N LEU A 770 51.12 31.18 13.51
CA LEU A 770 50.29 31.83 14.53
C LEU A 770 50.27 33.33 14.30
N VAL A 771 49.07 33.92 14.18
CA VAL A 771 48.86 35.36 13.98
C VAL A 771 47.99 35.91 15.11
N GLY A 772 48.58 36.75 15.97
CA GLY A 772 47.89 37.37 17.11
C GLY A 772 46.77 38.31 16.68
N GLY A 773 47.12 39.35 15.93
CA GLY A 773 46.15 40.36 15.51
C GLY A 773 46.14 41.58 16.44
N ALA A 774 44.98 42.13 16.76
CA ALA A 774 44.85 43.37 17.52
C ALA A 774 44.53 43.11 18.99
N GLY A 775 45.49 43.23 19.88
CA GLY A 775 45.30 43.24 21.33
C GLY A 775 46.63 43.00 22.03
N ASN A 776 46.60 42.52 23.28
CA ASN A 776 47.83 42.12 23.96
C ASN A 776 47.87 40.59 24.01
N ASP A 777 48.50 40.00 23.02
CA ASP A 777 48.42 38.58 22.73
C ASP A 777 49.51 37.78 23.44
N PHE A 778 49.23 36.49 23.59
CA PHE A 778 50.16 35.52 24.16
C PHE A 778 50.28 34.32 23.22
N ILE A 779 51.36 34.28 22.46
CA ILE A 779 51.60 33.33 21.38
C ILE A 779 52.73 32.37 21.79
N ILE A 780 52.49 31.07 21.65
CA ILE A 780 53.49 30.01 21.84
C ILE A 780 53.52 29.15 20.58
N GLY A 781 54.68 29.01 19.92
CA GLY A 781 54.87 28.10 18.80
C GLY A 781 54.79 26.65 19.29
N GLY A 782 55.84 26.18 19.96
CA GLY A 782 55.88 24.86 20.55
C GLY A 782 57.14 24.10 20.16
N SER A 783 56.96 23.00 19.44
CA SER A 783 58.05 22.17 18.92
C SER A 783 58.07 22.24 17.40
N ASP A 784 59.29 22.19 16.83
CA ASP A 784 59.56 22.29 15.39
C ASP A 784 59.57 23.75 14.88
N GLU A 785 59.64 24.01 13.57
CA GLU A 785 59.97 25.34 13.05
C GLU A 785 58.73 26.22 12.90
N ASP A 786 58.46 27.07 13.89
CA ASP A 786 57.25 27.87 13.95
C ASP A 786 57.39 29.27 13.33
N THR A 787 56.29 29.81 12.84
CA THR A 787 56.15 31.20 12.39
C THR A 787 55.12 31.93 13.23
N LEU A 788 55.59 32.86 14.06
CA LEU A 788 54.77 33.67 14.95
C LEU A 788 54.72 35.10 14.43
N VAL A 789 53.52 35.64 14.28
CA VAL A 789 53.25 37.02 13.93
C VAL A 789 52.38 37.60 15.04
N ASP A 790 52.80 38.72 15.61
CA ASP A 790 52.00 39.45 16.60
C ASP A 790 50.93 40.31 15.90
N GLY A 791 50.67 41.52 16.39
CA GLY A 791 50.02 42.55 15.60
C GLY A 791 50.02 43.89 16.32
N ALA A 792 48.84 44.40 16.67
CA ALA A 792 48.72 45.68 17.35
C ALA A 792 48.46 45.50 18.85
N GLY A 793 49.34 45.99 19.70
CA GLY A 793 49.26 45.98 21.16
C GLY A 793 50.50 45.32 21.76
N ALA A 794 50.55 45.20 23.10
CA ALA A 794 51.77 44.81 23.78
C ALA A 794 51.86 43.30 23.97
N ASP A 795 52.53 42.63 23.04
CA ASP A 795 52.44 41.20 22.81
C ASP A 795 53.54 40.39 23.48
N ARG A 796 53.30 39.08 23.62
CA ARG A 796 54.28 38.11 24.10
C ARG A 796 54.34 36.89 23.19
N MET A 797 55.50 36.67 22.57
CA MET A 797 55.76 35.53 21.70
C MET A 797 56.86 34.63 22.30
N TYR A 798 56.62 33.33 22.29
CA TYR A 798 57.56 32.29 22.67
C TYR A 798 57.66 31.26 21.53
N GLY A 799 58.80 31.17 20.84
CA GLY A 799 59.02 30.21 19.75
C GLY A 799 58.96 28.78 20.28
N GLY A 800 59.91 28.41 21.13
CA GLY A 800 59.89 27.13 21.84
C GLY A 800 61.14 26.33 21.53
N SER A 801 61.01 25.17 20.90
CA SER A 801 62.15 24.41 20.38
C SER A 801 62.02 24.25 18.88
N GLY A 802 63.04 24.59 18.12
CA GLY A 802 62.89 24.74 16.69
C GLY A 802 63.75 25.87 16.18
N ASN A 803 63.74 26.10 14.86
CA ASN A 803 64.33 27.31 14.30
C ASN A 803 63.18 28.26 13.98
N ASP A 804 62.82 29.09 14.94
CA ASP A 804 61.55 29.80 14.90
C ASP A 804 61.69 31.17 14.22
N LYS A 805 60.62 31.63 13.58
CA LYS A 805 60.52 32.98 13.01
C LYS A 805 59.51 33.79 13.81
N LEU A 806 59.98 34.85 14.46
CA LEU A 806 59.14 35.74 15.25
C LEU A 806 59.09 37.10 14.57
N TYR A 807 57.92 37.45 14.05
CA TYR A 807 57.65 38.68 13.32
C TYR A 807 56.93 39.67 14.21
N SER A 808 57.54 40.85 14.42
CA SER A 808 56.94 41.93 15.19
C SER A 808 56.46 43.09 14.31
N TRP A 809 55.18 43.42 14.45
CA TRP A 809 54.48 44.44 13.68
C TRP A 809 54.78 45.84 14.21
N ASN A 810 54.51 46.84 13.37
CA ASN A 810 54.91 48.21 13.66
C ASN A 810 53.73 49.05 14.20
N ASP A 811 53.59 49.14 15.52
CA ASP A 811 52.44 49.76 16.15
C ASP A 811 52.76 50.69 17.36
N ASN A 812 54.04 50.81 17.73
CA ASN A 812 54.60 51.49 18.93
C ASN A 812 54.30 50.84 20.28
N ALA A 813 53.86 49.59 20.33
CA ALA A 813 53.70 48.86 21.58
C ALA A 813 55.05 48.45 22.18
N ASN A 814 55.05 47.55 23.15
CA ASN A 814 56.30 47.10 23.76
C ASN A 814 56.26 45.59 23.91
N ASP A 815 56.85 44.93 22.95
CA ASP A 815 56.65 43.50 22.77
C ASP A 815 57.73 42.69 23.46
N GLN A 816 57.41 41.44 23.76
CA GLN A 816 58.33 40.49 24.39
C GLN A 816 58.43 39.23 23.55
N LEU A 817 59.61 39.04 22.94
CA LEU A 817 59.90 37.91 22.08
C LEU A 817 60.94 37.02 22.76
N ASP A 818 60.76 35.71 22.70
CA ASP A 818 61.71 34.70 23.18
C ASP A 818 61.71 33.51 22.21
N GLY A 819 62.76 33.35 21.41
CA GLY A 819 62.85 32.26 20.44
C GLY A 819 63.00 30.89 21.09
N GLY A 820 63.67 30.84 22.25
CA GLY A 820 63.88 29.59 22.97
C GLY A 820 65.09 28.80 22.46
N ALA A 821 64.86 27.60 21.95
CA ALA A 821 65.89 26.61 21.65
C ALA A 821 65.98 26.30 20.16
N GLY A 822 66.91 26.96 19.47
CA GLY A 822 67.38 26.60 18.15
C GLY A 822 67.95 27.84 17.47
N ALA A 823 68.01 27.88 16.15
CA ALA A 823 68.55 29.03 15.41
C ALA A 823 67.40 29.96 15.00
N ASP A 824 67.06 30.91 15.87
CA ASP A 824 65.83 31.70 15.73
C ASP A 824 66.02 33.00 14.95
N GLU A 825 65.01 33.41 14.18
CA GLU A 825 65.00 34.66 13.42
C GLU A 825 63.96 35.63 14.00
N PHE A 826 64.44 36.74 14.56
CA PHE A 826 63.59 37.83 15.05
C PHE A 826 63.50 38.91 13.96
N LEU A 827 62.33 39.07 13.33
CA LEU A 827 62.08 40.06 12.29
C LEU A 827 61.32 41.28 12.83
N PHE A 828 61.88 42.47 12.62
CA PHE A 828 61.23 43.75 12.92
C PHE A 828 61.10 44.59 11.66
N LEU A 829 59.89 45.09 11.41
CA LEU A 829 59.65 46.06 10.36
C LEU A 829 59.70 47.48 10.90
N ALA A 830 60.61 48.29 10.39
CA ALA A 830 60.62 49.72 10.66
C ALA A 830 59.92 50.49 9.52
N SER A 831 58.62 50.74 9.69
CA SER A 831 57.80 51.61 8.84
C SER A 831 57.27 52.78 9.68
N GLY A 832 56.90 53.92 9.06
CA GLY A 832 56.73 55.23 9.72
C GLY A 832 55.77 55.38 10.93
N GLN A 833 55.20 54.31 11.47
CA GLN A 833 54.45 54.31 12.73
C GLN A 833 55.37 54.22 13.97
N GLY A 834 56.51 53.51 13.93
CA GLY A 834 57.43 53.28 15.06
C GLY A 834 57.22 51.92 15.74
N ILE A 835 58.31 51.27 16.18
CA ILE A 835 58.30 49.91 16.78
C ILE A 835 58.18 49.91 18.31
N GLY A 836 58.33 51.05 18.99
CA GLY A 836 58.24 51.08 20.46
C GLY A 836 59.51 50.61 21.21
N THR A 837 59.37 49.96 22.37
CA THR A 837 60.52 49.47 23.19
C THR A 837 60.44 47.97 23.46
N ASP A 838 60.81 47.19 22.46
CA ASP A 838 60.64 45.74 22.46
C ASP A 838 61.80 45.03 23.13
N LYS A 839 61.53 43.81 23.59
CA LYS A 839 62.50 43.01 24.34
C LYS A 839 62.62 41.64 23.72
N ILE A 840 63.86 41.30 23.36
CA ILE A 840 64.22 39.93 22.99
C ILE A 840 64.87 39.25 24.20
N ARG A 841 64.30 38.14 24.62
CA ARG A 841 64.89 37.19 25.58
C ARG A 841 65.35 35.94 24.83
N GLY A 842 66.16 35.12 25.48
CA GLY A 842 66.66 33.88 24.88
C GLY A 842 67.82 34.03 23.87
N PHE A 843 68.03 35.20 23.28
CA PHE A 843 68.99 35.41 22.19
C PHE A 843 70.40 34.85 22.43
N SER A 844 70.88 34.04 21.48
CA SER A 844 72.14 33.30 21.52
C SER A 844 72.78 33.16 20.14
N SER A 845 73.77 33.98 19.81
CA SER A 845 74.56 33.82 18.57
C SER A 845 75.25 32.45 18.45
N ASN A 846 75.39 31.70 19.56
CA ASN A 846 75.95 30.35 19.53
C ASN A 846 74.94 29.30 19.03
N GLN A 847 73.65 29.55 19.21
CA GLN A 847 72.59 28.68 18.68
C GLN A 847 72.24 29.03 17.23
N GLY A 848 72.56 30.25 16.80
CA GLY A 848 72.44 30.68 15.39
C GLY A 848 71.48 31.84 15.20
N ASP A 849 70.98 32.41 16.30
CA ASP A 849 69.95 33.43 16.29
C ASP A 849 70.35 34.68 15.52
N LYS A 850 69.38 35.28 14.84
CA LYS A 850 69.56 36.51 14.06
C LYS A 850 68.51 37.54 14.40
N LEU A 851 68.94 38.80 14.39
CA LEU A 851 68.05 39.95 14.41
C LEU A 851 67.98 40.53 12.99
N ILE A 852 66.82 40.50 12.38
CA ILE A 852 66.61 41.00 11.03
C ILE A 852 65.73 42.25 11.11
N ILE A 853 66.23 43.34 10.53
CA ILE A 853 65.54 44.63 10.53
C ILE A 853 65.22 44.98 9.07
N GLY A 854 63.93 45.09 8.76
CA GLY A 854 63.44 45.45 7.44
C GLY A 854 62.86 46.86 7.35
N GLY A 855 62.83 47.42 6.13
CA GLY A 855 62.20 48.70 5.81
C GLY A 855 63.07 49.68 5.01
N GLU A 856 62.44 50.53 4.19
CA GLU A 856 63.13 51.54 3.38
C GLU A 856 63.76 52.65 4.24
N ASN A 857 65.04 52.97 3.99
CA ASN A 857 65.79 54.04 4.65
C ASN A 857 65.90 53.88 6.19
N VAL A 858 65.92 52.64 6.66
CA VAL A 858 66.10 52.31 8.08
C VAL A 858 67.60 52.32 8.41
N GLU A 859 67.98 53.13 9.40
CA GLU A 859 69.31 53.17 10.00
C GLU A 859 69.21 52.74 11.47
N PHE A 860 70.15 51.91 11.94
CA PHE A 860 70.23 51.49 13.33
C PHE A 860 71.54 51.91 13.98
N ASN A 861 71.48 52.20 15.28
CA ASN A 861 72.66 52.39 16.11
C ASN A 861 72.71 51.29 17.18
N LEU A 862 73.73 50.44 17.11
CA LEU A 862 74.03 49.48 18.16
C LEU A 862 74.61 50.24 19.37
N ILE A 863 73.84 50.34 20.44
CA ILE A 863 74.16 51.16 21.60
C ILE A 863 74.33 50.26 22.82
N GLN A 864 75.59 50.10 23.23
CA GLN A 864 75.94 49.31 24.41
C GLN A 864 75.78 50.17 25.67
N LEU A 865 74.63 50.09 26.34
CA LEU A 865 74.33 50.88 27.54
C LEU A 865 73.82 50.02 28.71
N ARG A 866 74.76 49.56 29.55
CA ARG A 866 74.63 49.07 30.94
C ARG A 866 73.88 47.75 31.19
N GLY A 867 74.62 46.72 31.59
CA GLY A 867 74.07 45.48 32.16
C GLY A 867 74.34 44.26 31.28
N ASN A 868 73.40 43.29 31.27
CA ASN A 868 73.48 42.04 30.52
C ASN A 868 72.64 42.07 29.21
N HIS A 869 72.32 43.25 28.68
CA HIS A 869 71.59 43.38 27.40
C HIS A 869 72.29 44.36 26.46
N THR A 870 71.93 44.28 25.17
CA THR A 870 72.36 45.17 24.10
C THR A 870 71.15 45.92 23.56
N ARG A 871 71.21 47.24 23.44
CA ARG A 871 70.10 48.06 22.91
C ARG A 871 70.38 48.47 21.47
N VAL A 872 69.44 48.24 20.58
CA VAL A 872 69.49 48.66 19.18
C VAL A 872 68.49 49.80 19.01
N GLU A 873 68.97 51.03 18.80
CA GLU A 873 68.08 52.17 18.50
C GLU A 873 67.82 52.22 16.99
N LEU A 874 66.54 52.23 16.60
CA LEU A 874 66.12 52.32 15.20
C LEU A 874 65.69 53.75 14.86
N SER A 875 66.07 54.19 13.65
CA SER A 875 65.67 55.47 13.09
C SER A 875 65.40 55.35 11.60
N ALA A 876 64.40 56.06 11.10
CA ALA A 876 64.11 56.16 9.68
C ALA A 876 63.85 57.63 9.34
N ASN A 877 64.37 58.12 8.21
CA ASN A 877 64.17 59.51 7.76
C ASN A 877 64.50 60.60 8.83
N ASN A 878 65.53 60.39 9.65
CA ASN A 878 65.91 61.24 10.81
C ASN A 878 64.84 61.33 11.93
N GLN A 879 63.91 60.38 12.00
CA GLN A 879 62.98 60.20 13.12
C GLN A 879 63.33 58.92 13.89
N SER A 880 63.25 58.99 15.22
CA SER A 880 63.43 57.80 16.07
C SER A 880 62.18 56.93 15.96
N MET A 881 62.39 55.65 15.65
CA MET A 881 61.34 54.66 15.48
C MET A 881 61.08 53.86 16.76
N GLY A 882 62.07 53.80 17.66
CA GLY A 882 62.00 52.97 18.86
C GLY A 882 63.33 52.32 19.17
N SER A 883 63.32 51.29 20.00
CA SER A 883 64.52 50.52 20.32
C SER A 883 64.22 49.08 20.71
N ILE A 884 65.11 48.18 20.33
CA ILE A 884 65.05 46.75 20.66
C ILE A 884 66.09 46.46 21.75
N ASP A 885 65.65 45.98 22.91
CA ASP A 885 66.50 45.53 24.01
C ASP A 885 66.72 44.00 23.93
N VAL A 886 67.92 43.58 23.52
CA VAL A 886 68.30 42.17 23.36
C VAL A 886 69.05 41.67 24.59
N TYR A 887 68.42 40.80 25.38
CA TYR A 887 68.96 40.18 26.59
C TYR A 887 69.79 38.93 26.24
N GLY A 888 70.94 39.15 25.60
CA GLY A 888 71.86 38.11 25.14
C GLY A 888 73.19 38.69 24.63
N GLN A 889 74.09 37.83 24.14
CA GLN A 889 75.27 38.30 23.41
C GLN A 889 74.87 38.63 21.98
N LEU A 890 74.78 39.92 21.64
CA LEU A 890 74.49 40.39 20.29
C LEU A 890 75.70 41.12 19.71
N THR A 891 76.09 40.76 18.50
CA THR A 891 77.15 41.43 17.74
C THR A 891 76.59 42.00 16.43
N ALA A 892 77.35 42.90 15.80
CA ALA A 892 76.94 43.47 14.51
C ALA A 892 76.84 42.43 13.37
N ALA A 893 77.43 41.24 13.53
CA ALA A 893 77.34 40.16 12.53
C ALA A 893 76.01 39.38 12.63
N ASP A 894 75.34 39.47 13.78
CA ASP A 894 74.07 38.80 14.05
C ASP A 894 72.87 39.65 13.62
N ILE A 895 73.13 40.89 13.18
CA ILE A 895 72.13 41.84 12.68
C ILE A 895 72.15 41.81 11.15
N GLN A 896 71.01 41.54 10.52
CA GLN A 896 70.83 41.61 9.08
C GLN A 896 69.85 42.72 8.71
N LEU A 897 70.17 43.46 7.65
CA LEU A 897 69.24 44.37 7.01
C LEU A 897 68.65 43.66 5.81
N ASP A 898 67.33 43.67 5.73
CA ASP A 898 66.60 43.12 4.59
C ASP A 898 65.54 44.13 4.13
N GLU A 899 65.85 44.87 3.07
CA GLU A 899 64.96 45.89 2.50
C GLU A 899 63.69 45.27 1.90
N ASP A 900 63.73 43.98 1.54
CA ASP A 900 62.62 43.23 0.94
C ASP A 900 61.89 42.35 1.97
N ALA A 901 62.31 42.36 3.24
CA ALA A 901 61.57 41.70 4.31
C ALA A 901 60.14 42.24 4.30
N PHE A 902 59.17 41.35 4.04
CA PHE A 902 57.74 41.63 3.89
C PHE A 902 57.28 42.35 2.62
N ALA A 903 58.04 42.36 1.52
CA ALA A 903 57.64 43.02 0.26
C ALA A 903 56.28 42.58 -0.34
N ASN A 904 55.65 41.51 0.19
CA ASN A 904 54.33 41.02 -0.21
C ASN A 904 53.38 40.79 0.97
N ILE A 905 53.63 41.37 2.14
CA ILE A 905 52.97 40.98 3.39
C ILE A 905 52.32 42.17 4.11
N THR A 906 51.00 42.15 4.24
CA THR A 906 50.17 42.99 5.12
C THR A 906 49.66 42.16 6.31
N SER A 907 49.15 42.81 7.37
CA SER A 907 48.53 42.09 8.50
C SER A 907 47.42 41.14 8.02
N ASP A 908 46.67 41.57 7.01
CA ASP A 908 45.58 40.79 6.41
C ASP A 908 46.10 39.70 5.45
N SER A 909 47.31 39.84 4.90
CA SER A 909 47.80 38.90 3.88
C SER A 909 48.35 37.62 4.47
N TRP A 910 48.73 37.55 5.76
CA TRP A 910 49.19 36.28 6.34
C TRP A 910 48.09 35.21 6.33
N ALA A 911 46.82 35.63 6.43
CA ALA A 911 45.66 34.77 6.24
C ALA A 911 45.36 34.41 4.77
N GLU A 912 45.92 35.16 3.79
CA GLU A 912 45.87 34.85 2.34
C GLU A 912 47.14 34.13 1.83
N ILE A 913 48.23 34.15 2.60
CA ILE A 913 49.55 33.55 2.30
C ILE A 913 49.63 32.11 2.82
N ALA A 914 48.98 31.83 3.95
CA ALA A 914 48.69 30.48 4.42
C ALA A 914 47.53 29.89 3.61
#